data_AF-W3WS33-F1
#
_entry.id   AF-W3WS33-F1
#
_cell.length_a   1.000
_cell.length_b   1.000
_cell.length_c   1.000
_cell.angle_alpha   90.00
_cell.angle_beta   90.00
_cell.angle_gamma   90.00
#
_symmetry.space_group_name_H-M   'P 1'
#
loop_
_entity.id
_entity.type
_entity.pdbx_description
1 polymer ?
#
loop_
_entity_poly.entity_id
_entity_poly.type
_entity_poly.pdbx_seq_one_letter_code
_entity_poly.pdbx_strand_id
1 'polypeptide(L)'
;MGQDNGNHRRRDRYGYRYSEGNDTYLTRRVENTNYHSDVEQSRRRHDSRQDLSASQLPIRLNASVSSPADAVNTARRNREPSPPLTRRSKRSVSIGQAPESERSQPLDHLQNPSRAGGSRGVSPASDTSRYRDKWQRPADSDRVIPSINIVSPDDQIPDDRHTSRGRSWSRNPGSAVQRESSAGSLRSTSPATDSLGKRSYRYSELKRGEIRLVRILPAKMSAIKCAIEHYSLANVPEYVAVSYAWGDVGDTEQIYVDGMKHCISASLFGALSAFRQRENEVFIWADALCIDQQNMIEKSKQIKLMTSIYAKAKSVAIWLGPEADNSQSAIGFLKDLSDRSNSGQEIKSWIVSPELQQDLAAVGGLFSRSYWKRLWVVQEVYNASNITVYCGSSKIAWRALNEASDIFDRYESVIDAHFANISTDRRRYPTLPVSFKHVKALFYEGPRSLLDRRELRNQGEAVLLHVLRRCRSKLSEQPKDKVYGLLGVLPEPVRSQFPVDYNDSVKEVFTNVVDFLIYTTRSLDVICESIHFPQHSSSANLPSWVPDWSHNPATTSLSSSYVFSASGSTVADWKFTNHRLRNELEISAVYLDSVKSYGVSVGTQCTLADYMMAFLHWRAILVKTFGRIDQEKTSRKAHEAFCRTLNLDQKTLEGRGDEWMESCYHVFSSLIKDRLPYLAIDSELQSFVTADTGVERDERRQFLQDHFGKHMMGRSFCITNGKRMGMGSGSMLADDIIVVPFGCQTPVILRKETSSPTKYRLVGDIYIDKYMRGRAMDMHRDNILKEQKYVLV
;
A
#
# COMPACT_ATOMS: atom_id res chain seq x y z
N MET A 1 -81.89 17.33 11.45
CA MET A 1 -82.36 18.57 12.11
C MET A 1 -81.22 19.58 12.10
N GLY A 2 -81.52 20.88 12.09
CA GLY A 2 -80.52 21.94 12.30
C GLY A 2 -79.60 22.24 11.12
N GLN A 3 -79.85 23.36 10.45
CA GLN A 3 -78.77 24.17 9.86
C GLN A 3 -78.23 25.09 10.96
N ASP A 4 -77.01 25.62 10.82
CA ASP A 4 -76.85 27.07 11.00
C ASP A 4 -75.64 27.62 10.21
N ASN A 5 -75.63 28.94 9.97
CA ASN A 5 -74.64 29.67 9.18
C ASN A 5 -74.13 30.89 9.98
N GLY A 6 -72.87 30.91 10.40
CA GLY A 6 -72.32 31.93 11.30
C GLY A 6 -71.00 32.54 10.82
N ASN A 7 -71.07 33.60 10.01
CA ASN A 7 -69.90 34.27 9.39
C ASN A 7 -69.79 35.73 9.85
N HIS A 8 -68.63 36.19 10.34
CA HIS A 8 -68.07 37.57 10.28
C HIS A 8 -66.61 37.53 10.86
N ARG A 9 -65.54 38.06 10.24
CA ARG A 9 -65.18 39.48 9.96
C ARG A 9 -64.92 40.29 11.25
N ARG A 10 -63.87 41.12 11.39
CA ARG A 10 -62.82 41.60 10.44
C ARG A 10 -61.71 42.37 11.20
N ARG A 11 -60.47 42.43 10.67
CA ARG A 11 -59.82 43.71 10.28
C ARG A 11 -58.41 43.53 9.68
N ASP A 12 -58.25 44.11 8.49
CA ASP A 12 -57.03 44.16 7.69
C ASP A 12 -56.19 45.44 7.96
N ARG A 13 -54.91 45.44 7.56
CA ARG A 13 -54.28 46.63 6.97
C ARG A 13 -53.19 46.23 5.95
N TYR A 14 -53.02 47.03 4.90
CA TYR A 14 -52.32 46.70 3.64
C TYR A 14 -51.05 47.54 3.39
N GLY A 15 -50.15 47.03 2.53
CA GLY A 15 -49.09 47.78 1.80
C GLY A 15 -47.94 46.85 1.34
N TYR A 16 -47.86 46.39 0.09
CA TYR A 16 -47.34 47.07 -1.14
C TYR A 16 -45.80 47.27 -1.15
N ARG A 17 -45.00 46.96 -2.21
CA ARG A 17 -45.23 46.34 -3.55
C ARG A 17 -43.87 46.00 -4.24
N TYR A 18 -43.90 45.46 -5.47
CA TYR A 18 -42.83 45.27 -6.49
C TYR A 18 -41.94 44.00 -6.37
N SER A 19 -41.50 43.33 -7.44
CA SER A 19 -42.02 43.17 -8.83
C SER A 19 -41.24 42.08 -9.61
N GLU A 20 -41.84 41.47 -10.62
CA GLU A 20 -41.24 40.43 -11.49
C GLU A 20 -40.51 41.00 -12.73
N GLY A 21 -39.68 40.17 -13.40
CA GLY A 21 -39.05 40.47 -14.69
C GLY A 21 -38.26 39.29 -15.28
N ASN A 22 -38.67 38.82 -16.46
CA ASN A 22 -38.15 37.64 -17.20
C ASN A 22 -36.63 37.62 -17.46
N ASP A 23 -36.09 36.42 -17.73
CA ASP A 23 -35.61 36.14 -19.10
C ASP A 23 -35.59 34.63 -19.48
N THR A 24 -35.59 34.33 -20.78
CA THR A 24 -35.76 32.97 -21.35
C THR A 24 -34.58 32.52 -22.22
N TYR A 25 -34.23 31.22 -22.24
CA TYR A 25 -33.50 30.61 -23.37
C TYR A 25 -33.90 29.15 -23.68
N LEU A 26 -33.51 28.70 -24.88
CA LEU A 26 -34.21 27.66 -25.67
C LEU A 26 -33.64 26.23 -25.57
N THR A 27 -34.48 25.27 -25.96
CA THR A 27 -34.18 23.85 -26.13
C THR A 27 -33.38 23.53 -27.40
N ARG A 28 -32.67 22.40 -27.41
CA ARG A 28 -32.31 21.68 -28.64
C ARG A 28 -32.29 20.17 -28.44
N ARG A 29 -33.04 19.44 -29.28
CA ARG A 29 -32.90 17.98 -29.50
C ARG A 29 -31.82 17.71 -30.55
N VAL A 30 -31.07 16.62 -30.38
CA VAL A 30 -30.60 15.71 -31.44
C VAL A 30 -30.68 14.29 -30.87
N GLU A 31 -30.87 13.28 -31.72
CA GLU A 31 -31.22 11.90 -31.35
C GLU A 31 -30.15 10.89 -31.84
N ASN A 32 -30.19 9.65 -31.32
CA ASN A 32 -29.67 8.41 -31.93
C ASN A 32 -28.11 8.26 -32.03
N THR A 33 -27.51 7.06 -32.03
CA THR A 33 -28.00 5.66 -31.84
C THR A 33 -26.87 4.72 -31.36
N ASN A 34 -27.25 3.55 -30.85
CA ASN A 34 -26.55 2.24 -30.82
C ASN A 34 -25.12 2.10 -31.37
N TYR A 35 -24.31 1.22 -30.76
CA TYR A 35 -23.99 -0.06 -31.42
C TYR A 35 -23.62 -1.19 -30.43
N HIS A 36 -23.76 -2.44 -30.89
CA HIS A 36 -23.44 -3.68 -30.19
C HIS A 36 -22.01 -4.19 -30.49
N SER A 37 -21.61 -5.28 -29.84
CA SER A 37 -20.40 -6.05 -30.13
C SER A 37 -20.49 -6.86 -31.45
N ASP A 38 -19.37 -7.10 -32.13
CA ASP A 38 -18.78 -8.46 -32.26
C ASP A 38 -17.60 -8.57 -33.28
N VAL A 39 -16.52 -9.21 -32.82
CA VAL A 39 -15.77 -10.34 -33.43
C VAL A 39 -15.41 -10.36 -34.95
N GLU A 40 -14.08 -10.28 -35.20
CA GLU A 40 -13.26 -10.98 -36.23
C GLU A 40 -12.98 -10.51 -37.69
N GLN A 41 -11.83 -11.02 -38.19
CA GLN A 41 -11.40 -11.33 -39.57
C GLN A 41 -10.89 -10.27 -40.59
N SER A 42 -9.55 -10.14 -40.60
CA SER A 42 -8.65 -10.54 -41.73
C SER A 42 -8.40 -9.69 -43.00
N ARG A 43 -7.11 -9.78 -43.46
CA ARG A 43 -6.47 -9.31 -44.73
C ARG A 43 -6.14 -7.80 -44.77
N ARG A 44 -4.97 -7.27 -45.19
CA ARG A 44 -3.82 -7.60 -46.09
C ARG A 44 -3.93 -7.11 -47.57
N ARG A 45 -2.83 -6.48 -48.04
CA ARG A 45 -2.47 -6.00 -49.42
C ARG A 45 -3.03 -4.60 -49.79
N HIS A 46 -2.16 -3.65 -50.18
CA HIS A 46 -1.75 -3.22 -51.56
C HIS A 46 -2.85 -2.39 -52.28
N ASP A 47 -2.58 -1.38 -53.11
CA ASP A 47 -1.32 -0.78 -53.65
C ASP A 47 -1.57 0.72 -53.99
N SER A 48 -0.68 1.66 -53.65
CA SER A 48 0.36 2.29 -54.50
C SER A 48 -0.07 3.53 -55.34
N ARG A 49 0.85 4.51 -55.44
CA ARG A 49 0.88 5.68 -56.38
C ARG A 49 -0.18 6.78 -56.11
N GLN A 50 0.00 8.03 -56.54
CA GLN A 50 0.96 8.59 -57.51
C GLN A 50 1.44 10.02 -57.15
N ASP A 51 2.62 10.42 -57.64
CA ASP A 51 3.24 11.74 -57.44
C ASP A 51 2.61 12.88 -58.26
N LEU A 52 2.81 14.13 -57.81
CA LEU A 52 3.00 15.31 -58.67
C LEU A 52 3.86 16.37 -57.96
N SER A 53 4.45 17.31 -58.70
CA SER A 53 5.67 18.05 -58.30
C SER A 53 5.65 19.55 -58.61
N ALA A 54 6.67 20.29 -58.10
CA ALA A 54 7.04 21.68 -58.46
C ALA A 54 6.09 22.81 -57.96
N SER A 55 6.54 24.06 -57.71
CA SER A 55 7.91 24.65 -57.65
C SER A 55 7.94 26.07 -57.04
N GLN A 56 9.16 26.54 -56.72
CA GLN A 56 9.62 27.95 -56.63
C GLN A 56 9.32 28.84 -55.39
N LEU A 57 10.24 29.79 -55.18
CA LEU A 57 10.35 30.86 -54.16
C LEU A 57 10.11 32.23 -54.89
N PRO A 58 10.39 33.47 -54.37
CA PRO A 58 10.91 33.90 -53.05
C PRO A 58 10.33 35.25 -52.46
N ILE A 59 10.86 35.65 -51.28
CA ILE A 59 11.15 37.04 -50.81
C ILE A 59 10.05 38.01 -50.26
N ARG A 60 10.26 38.38 -48.98
CA ARG A 60 10.09 39.66 -48.21
C ARG A 60 8.98 40.70 -48.49
N LEU A 61 8.55 41.33 -47.38
CA LEU A 61 8.58 42.80 -47.22
C LEU A 61 8.87 43.21 -45.74
N ASN A 62 9.23 44.48 -45.48
CA ASN A 62 9.76 45.00 -44.20
C ASN A 62 8.93 46.17 -43.62
N ALA A 63 8.90 46.33 -42.28
CA ALA A 63 8.92 47.59 -41.49
C ALA A 63 8.88 47.24 -39.97
N SER A 64 9.72 47.66 -39.01
CA SER A 64 10.23 48.99 -38.57
C SER A 64 9.11 49.90 -38.03
N VAL A 65 9.10 50.51 -36.82
CA VAL A 65 10.07 51.29 -36.00
C VAL A 65 9.51 51.38 -34.55
N SER A 66 10.21 51.52 -33.40
CA SER A 66 11.59 51.29 -32.91
C SER A 66 11.62 51.37 -31.36
N SER A 67 12.79 51.25 -30.71
CA SER A 67 13.00 51.57 -29.27
C SER A 67 13.16 53.08 -29.01
N PRO A 68 13.14 53.48 -27.72
CA PRO A 68 14.04 54.49 -27.18
C PRO A 68 15.10 53.87 -26.23
N ALA A 69 16.20 54.58 -26.02
CA ALA A 69 17.23 54.32 -25.01
C ALA A 69 17.63 55.65 -24.34
N ASP A 70 18.52 55.58 -23.34
CA ASP A 70 19.34 56.70 -22.83
C ASP A 70 18.61 57.86 -22.08
N ALA A 71 19.22 58.59 -21.13
CA ALA A 71 20.44 58.33 -20.34
C ALA A 71 20.60 59.30 -19.13
N VAL A 72 21.27 58.81 -18.07
CA VAL A 72 22.32 59.51 -17.27
C VAL A 72 21.97 60.65 -16.27
N ASN A 73 22.80 60.73 -15.20
CA ASN A 73 22.99 61.81 -14.20
C ASN A 73 21.86 62.07 -13.14
N THR A 74 22.14 62.45 -11.87
CA THR A 74 23.41 62.60 -11.10
C THR A 74 23.19 62.58 -9.57
N ALA A 75 24.20 62.11 -8.82
CA ALA A 75 24.51 62.47 -7.42
C ALA A 75 23.49 62.02 -6.32
N ARG A 76 23.79 62.02 -4.99
CA ARG A 76 24.96 62.55 -4.25
C ARG A 76 25.24 61.79 -2.92
N ARG A 77 26.49 61.33 -2.75
CA ARG A 77 27.28 61.04 -1.50
C ARG A 77 26.59 60.68 -0.15
N ASN A 78 26.99 59.49 0.34
CA ASN A 78 27.35 59.06 1.71
C ASN A 78 27.29 60.08 2.88
N ARG A 79 26.87 59.61 4.07
CA ARG A 79 27.71 59.44 5.29
C ARG A 79 26.96 58.86 6.50
N GLU A 80 27.64 57.97 7.25
CA GLU A 80 27.39 57.74 8.69
C GLU A 80 28.06 58.87 9.53
N PRO A 81 27.64 59.14 10.79
CA PRO A 81 28.15 58.38 11.95
C PRO A 81 27.15 58.16 13.12
N SER A 82 27.57 57.35 14.12
CA SER A 82 26.92 57.07 15.42
C SER A 82 27.31 58.11 16.52
N PRO A 83 27.04 57.96 17.84
CA PRO A 83 25.96 57.28 18.63
C PRO A 83 25.29 58.36 19.57
N PRO A 84 24.96 58.19 20.89
CA PRO A 84 24.51 57.07 21.75
C PRO A 84 23.09 57.36 22.37
N LEU A 85 22.59 56.70 23.43
CA LEU A 85 22.80 57.02 24.88
C LEU A 85 22.26 55.91 25.83
N THR A 86 22.44 56.06 27.15
CA THR A 86 22.36 54.94 28.15
C THR A 86 21.42 55.18 29.34
N ARG A 87 21.02 54.10 30.05
CA ARG A 87 21.02 54.11 31.53
C ARG A 87 21.18 52.72 32.19
N ARG A 88 21.60 52.73 33.46
CA ARG A 88 21.89 51.60 34.37
C ARG A 88 20.62 51.22 35.18
N SER A 89 20.48 50.03 35.79
CA SER A 89 21.13 49.71 37.08
C SER A 89 21.26 48.22 37.43
N LYS A 90 22.37 47.92 38.12
CA LYS A 90 22.66 46.71 38.91
C LYS A 90 21.63 46.51 40.05
N ARG A 91 21.40 45.25 40.46
CA ARG A 91 21.98 44.69 41.69
C ARG A 91 21.84 43.16 41.78
N SER A 92 22.69 42.57 42.62
CA SER A 92 22.74 41.15 42.99
C SER A 92 22.24 40.95 44.43
N VAL A 93 21.85 39.72 44.78
CA VAL A 93 22.26 38.97 46.01
C VAL A 93 21.64 37.56 45.97
N SER A 94 22.24 36.62 46.72
CA SER A 94 21.91 35.20 46.82
C SER A 94 21.27 34.84 48.19
N ILE A 95 21.09 33.52 48.47
CA ILE A 95 20.43 32.94 49.69
C ILE A 95 18.89 33.13 49.63
N GLY A 96 17.98 32.24 50.04
CA GLY A 96 17.98 30.86 50.58
C GLY A 96 16.49 30.47 50.84
N GLN A 97 16.05 29.33 51.38
CA GLN A 97 16.62 28.07 51.89
C GLN A 97 15.56 26.93 51.67
N ALA A 98 15.85 25.67 52.06
CA ALA A 98 14.80 24.67 52.34
C ALA A 98 14.24 24.85 53.77
N PRO A 99 13.01 24.34 54.05
CA PRO A 99 12.83 23.00 54.65
C PRO A 99 11.78 22.17 53.85
N GLU A 100 11.60 20.85 53.99
CA GLU A 100 11.19 20.03 55.17
C GLU A 100 9.89 20.56 55.83
N SER A 101 8.89 19.76 56.23
CA SER A 101 8.59 18.32 56.06
C SER A 101 7.05 18.16 55.91
N GLU A 102 6.38 17.00 55.91
CA GLU A 102 6.22 15.99 56.98
C GLU A 102 5.69 14.65 56.42
N ARG A 103 5.63 13.62 57.27
CA ARG A 103 5.00 12.31 56.99
C ARG A 103 3.58 12.25 57.57
N SER A 104 2.69 11.47 56.93
CA SER A 104 1.73 10.61 57.64
C SER A 104 1.20 9.50 56.74
N GLN A 105 1.06 8.30 57.31
CA GLN A 105 0.33 7.15 56.75
C GLN A 105 -0.89 6.87 57.66
N PRO A 106 -1.50 5.67 57.64
CA PRO A 106 -2.62 5.33 56.75
C PRO A 106 -3.88 4.97 57.57
N LEU A 107 -4.96 4.55 56.90
CA LEU A 107 -5.84 3.50 57.46
C LEU A 107 -6.71 2.83 56.38
N ASP A 108 -6.53 1.51 56.32
CA ASP A 108 -7.49 0.43 56.07
C ASP A 108 -8.98 0.69 56.46
N HIS A 109 -10.00 -0.08 56.04
CA HIS A 109 -10.01 -1.50 55.62
C HIS A 109 -11.34 -1.93 54.93
N LEU A 110 -11.36 -3.14 54.35
CA LEU A 110 -12.55 -4.01 54.07
C LEU A 110 -13.58 -3.51 53.01
N GLN A 111 -14.37 -4.35 52.33
CA GLN A 111 -14.49 -5.81 52.37
C GLN A 111 -14.82 -6.42 50.99
N ASN A 112 -14.42 -7.69 50.80
CA ASN A 112 -14.75 -8.53 49.63
C ASN A 112 -15.91 -9.49 50.01
N PRO A 113 -16.66 -10.04 49.04
CA PRO A 113 -16.83 -11.50 49.08
C PRO A 113 -16.60 -12.18 47.73
N SER A 114 -15.98 -13.36 47.76
CA SER A 114 -15.52 -14.10 46.59
C SER A 114 -16.12 -15.51 46.51
N ARG A 115 -16.35 -16.00 45.28
CA ARG A 115 -16.39 -17.43 44.87
C ARG A 115 -16.73 -17.55 43.37
N ALA A 116 -16.32 -18.57 42.61
CA ALA A 116 -15.12 -19.42 42.65
C ALA A 116 -15.05 -20.30 41.39
N GLY A 117 -13.84 -20.63 40.93
CA GLY A 117 -13.59 -21.68 39.93
C GLY A 117 -13.46 -21.20 38.47
N GLY A 118 -12.49 -21.70 37.69
CA GLY A 118 -11.35 -22.53 38.11
C GLY A 118 -10.53 -23.16 36.97
N SER A 119 -9.25 -22.78 36.88
CA SER A 119 -8.20 -23.42 36.04
C SER A 119 -8.39 -23.29 34.51
N ARG A 120 -7.36 -23.40 33.65
CA ARG A 120 -5.91 -23.58 33.86
C ARG A 120 -5.15 -22.47 33.10
N GLY A 121 -4.04 -21.98 33.66
CA GLY A 121 -3.10 -21.14 32.91
C GLY A 121 -2.14 -21.99 32.07
N VAL A 122 -1.76 -21.50 30.89
CA VAL A 122 -0.66 -22.04 30.07
C VAL A 122 0.22 -20.88 29.62
N SER A 123 1.44 -20.83 30.14
CA SER A 123 2.45 -19.85 29.71
C SER A 123 3.14 -20.33 28.43
N PRO A 124 3.31 -19.48 27.40
CA PRO A 124 4.17 -19.80 26.26
C PRO A 124 5.65 -19.65 26.68
N ALA A 125 6.26 -20.73 27.14
CA ALA A 125 7.71 -20.77 27.37
C ALA A 125 8.46 -20.74 26.04
N SER A 126 9.44 -19.85 25.91
CA SER A 126 10.30 -19.75 24.72
C SER A 126 11.43 -20.77 24.78
N ASP A 127 11.36 -21.85 24.00
CA ASP A 127 12.48 -22.79 23.80
C ASP A 127 13.01 -22.69 22.36
N THR A 128 14.00 -21.82 22.16
CA THR A 128 14.64 -21.59 20.86
C THR A 128 15.81 -22.56 20.66
N SER A 129 15.50 -23.84 20.49
CA SER A 129 16.48 -24.90 20.26
C SER A 129 15.95 -25.94 19.26
N ARG A 130 16.85 -26.46 18.42
CA ARG A 130 16.62 -27.43 17.31
C ARG A 130 15.85 -26.88 16.09
N TYR A 131 16.60 -26.49 15.06
CA TYR A 131 16.42 -27.04 13.70
C TYR A 131 17.72 -26.86 12.90
N ARG A 132 18.64 -27.80 13.09
CA ARG A 132 19.73 -28.10 12.15
C ARG A 132 19.44 -29.50 11.61
N ASP A 133 19.68 -29.70 10.31
CA ASP A 133 19.61 -30.97 9.58
C ASP A 133 18.24 -31.67 9.53
N LYS A 134 17.52 -31.46 8.42
CA LYS A 134 17.10 -32.55 7.49
C LYS A 134 16.30 -32.03 6.28
N TRP A 135 17.01 -31.66 5.20
CA TRP A 135 16.45 -31.64 3.84
C TRP A 135 16.64 -33.00 3.18
N GLN A 136 15.83 -33.99 3.57
CA GLN A 136 15.75 -35.29 2.89
C GLN A 136 14.28 -35.70 2.72
N ARG A 137 13.93 -36.18 1.52
CA ARG A 137 12.57 -36.64 1.19
C ARG A 137 12.37 -38.08 1.67
N PRO A 138 11.17 -38.49 2.08
CA PRO A 138 10.83 -39.90 2.20
C PRO A 138 10.90 -40.60 0.83
N ALA A 139 11.23 -41.88 0.85
CA ALA A 139 10.90 -42.85 -0.19
C ALA A 139 9.91 -43.86 0.41
N ASP A 140 9.23 -44.61 -0.45
CA ASP A 140 8.17 -45.54 -0.04
C ASP A 140 8.66 -46.73 0.81
N SER A 141 7.69 -47.37 1.45
CA SER A 141 7.87 -48.45 2.42
C SER A 141 8.43 -49.76 1.84
N ASP A 142 9.30 -50.45 2.59
CA ASP A 142 8.85 -51.69 3.26
C ASP A 142 9.74 -52.15 4.44
N ARG A 143 9.10 -52.88 5.37
CA ARG A 143 9.59 -53.93 6.31
C ARG A 143 10.93 -53.84 7.10
N VAL A 144 10.72 -53.91 8.42
CA VAL A 144 11.42 -54.76 9.43
C VAL A 144 12.72 -54.25 10.09
N ILE A 145 12.68 -54.33 11.43
CA ILE A 145 13.70 -54.04 12.46
C ILE A 145 14.30 -55.41 12.87
N PRO A 146 15.64 -55.59 13.04
CA PRO A 146 16.24 -55.32 14.35
C PRO A 146 17.73 -54.87 14.45
N SER A 147 17.94 -53.92 15.36
CA SER A 147 18.95 -53.93 16.44
C SER A 147 20.45 -53.66 16.18
N ILE A 148 20.96 -52.65 16.93
CA ILE A 148 22.17 -52.70 17.81
C ILE A 148 23.53 -52.86 17.06
N ASN A 149 24.54 -51.99 17.21
CA ASN A 149 24.98 -51.30 18.44
C ASN A 149 25.67 -49.93 18.20
N ILE A 150 26.03 -49.26 19.31
CA ILE A 150 26.81 -48.01 19.35
C ILE A 150 28.32 -48.33 19.42
N VAL A 151 29.18 -47.49 18.79
CA VAL A 151 30.49 -47.01 19.31
C VAL A 151 31.09 -45.97 18.34
N SER A 152 31.66 -44.90 18.91
CA SER A 152 32.70 -44.05 18.30
C SER A 152 33.97 -44.22 19.14
N PRO A 153 35.19 -44.14 18.56
CA PRO A 153 35.89 -42.85 18.66
C PRO A 153 36.90 -42.51 17.52
N ASP A 154 37.23 -41.22 17.48
CA ASP A 154 38.53 -40.54 17.31
C ASP A 154 39.55 -40.84 16.18
N ASP A 155 40.25 -39.74 15.85
CA ASP A 155 41.31 -39.49 14.88
C ASP A 155 42.43 -40.53 14.72
N GLN A 156 42.79 -40.79 13.46
CA GLN A 156 44.17 -40.53 12.97
C GLN A 156 44.27 -40.51 11.43
N ILE A 157 45.26 -39.78 10.92
CA ILE A 157 45.62 -39.67 9.49
C ILE A 157 46.97 -40.37 9.27
N PRO A 158 47.06 -41.33 8.32
CA PRO A 158 48.07 -41.17 7.28
C PRO A 158 47.64 -41.63 5.86
N ASP A 159 47.77 -40.69 4.94
CA ASP A 159 48.19 -40.76 3.52
C ASP A 159 47.64 -41.74 2.44
N ASP A 160 47.50 -41.12 1.25
CA ASP A 160 47.62 -41.61 -0.14
C ASP A 160 46.63 -42.62 -0.82
N ARG A 161 45.99 -42.12 -1.92
CA ARG A 161 45.37 -42.80 -3.11
C ARG A 161 44.30 -43.88 -2.90
N HIS A 162 43.03 -43.67 -3.29
CA HIS A 162 42.63 -43.53 -4.70
C HIS A 162 41.17 -43.03 -4.91
N THR A 163 40.95 -42.31 -6.02
CA THR A 163 39.67 -42.14 -6.77
C THR A 163 38.36 -41.86 -6.01
N SER A 164 37.95 -40.58 -5.97
CA SER A 164 36.56 -40.17 -5.74
C SER A 164 35.99 -39.42 -6.97
N ARG A 165 34.73 -39.69 -7.34
CA ARG A 165 34.03 -39.07 -8.49
C ARG A 165 32.88 -38.15 -8.04
N GLY A 166 33.21 -37.05 -7.36
CA GLY A 166 32.28 -35.96 -7.10
C GLY A 166 32.11 -35.06 -8.33
N ARG A 167 30.88 -34.91 -8.86
CA ARG A 167 30.62 -34.03 -10.02
C ARG A 167 30.31 -32.59 -9.60
N SER A 168 31.35 -31.75 -9.59
CA SER A 168 31.18 -30.29 -9.63
C SER A 168 30.60 -29.84 -10.97
N TRP A 169 29.75 -28.81 -10.97
CA TRP A 169 29.21 -28.19 -12.19
C TRP A 169 30.00 -26.95 -12.57
N SER A 170 31.13 -27.15 -13.23
CA SER A 170 31.81 -26.11 -14.01
C SER A 170 31.64 -26.36 -15.51
N ARG A 171 31.39 -25.30 -16.28
CA ARG A 171 31.30 -25.34 -17.75
C ARG A 171 32.21 -24.27 -18.36
N ASN A 172 33.36 -24.69 -18.86
CA ASN A 172 34.13 -23.89 -19.81
C ASN A 172 33.52 -24.03 -21.22
N PRO A 173 33.49 -22.95 -22.03
CA PRO A 173 33.17 -23.05 -23.45
C PRO A 173 34.35 -23.60 -24.25
N GLY A 174 34.07 -24.39 -25.28
CA GLY A 174 35.04 -24.94 -26.25
C GLY A 174 34.64 -24.61 -27.69
N SER A 175 35.63 -24.41 -28.57
CA SER A 175 35.48 -23.73 -29.86
C SER A 175 35.47 -24.63 -31.10
N ALA A 176 34.65 -24.26 -32.09
CA ALA A 176 34.82 -24.57 -33.52
C ALA A 176 34.19 -23.40 -34.33
N VAL A 177 34.94 -22.47 -34.93
CA VAL A 177 35.69 -22.53 -36.21
C VAL A 177 34.80 -22.32 -37.47
N GLN A 178 34.83 -21.06 -37.93
CA GLN A 178 34.73 -20.54 -39.31
C GLN A 178 33.85 -21.22 -40.40
N ARG A 179 33.05 -20.38 -41.07
CA ARG A 179 33.30 -20.01 -42.48
C ARG A 179 32.74 -18.61 -42.81
N GLU A 180 33.22 -18.02 -43.90
CA GLU A 180 33.02 -16.61 -44.26
C GLU A 180 32.13 -16.42 -45.49
N SER A 181 31.46 -15.27 -45.60
CA SER A 181 31.09 -14.68 -46.89
C SER A 181 30.92 -13.15 -46.76
N SER A 182 31.75 -12.40 -47.47
CA SER A 182 31.93 -10.94 -47.40
C SER A 182 30.84 -10.09 -48.08
N ALA A 183 30.63 -8.85 -47.60
CA ALA A 183 30.33 -7.69 -48.47
C ALA A 183 30.58 -6.33 -47.79
N GLY A 184 31.13 -5.37 -48.53
CA GLY A 184 30.84 -3.93 -48.37
C GLY A 184 31.47 -3.15 -47.22
N SER A 185 32.73 -2.72 -47.36
CA SER A 185 33.29 -1.60 -46.57
C SER A 185 33.54 -0.39 -47.48
N LEU A 186 33.14 0.80 -47.03
CA LEU A 186 33.60 2.08 -47.55
C LEU A 186 34.17 2.91 -46.40
N ARG A 187 35.46 3.22 -46.46
CA ARG A 187 36.14 4.12 -45.53
C ARG A 187 35.91 5.57 -45.95
N SER A 188 35.76 6.46 -44.97
CA SER A 188 36.13 7.86 -45.10
C SER A 188 37.18 8.18 -44.05
N THR A 189 38.27 8.85 -44.44
CA THR A 189 39.43 9.11 -43.59
C THR A 189 39.91 10.55 -43.75
N SER A 190 39.65 11.39 -42.74
CA SER A 190 40.34 12.66 -42.43
C SER A 190 39.66 13.36 -41.25
N PRO A 191 40.36 14.24 -40.51
CA PRO A 191 41.63 13.99 -39.85
C PRO A 191 41.46 14.17 -38.32
N ALA A 192 42.54 14.06 -37.54
CA ALA A 192 42.46 14.22 -36.10
C ALA A 192 42.11 15.67 -35.69
N THR A 193 41.02 15.84 -34.95
CA THR A 193 40.81 17.00 -34.07
C THR A 193 40.73 16.50 -32.62
N ASP A 194 41.58 17.08 -31.77
CA ASP A 194 41.85 16.61 -30.41
C ASP A 194 40.70 16.96 -29.45
N SER A 195 39.60 16.22 -29.58
CA SER A 195 38.41 16.35 -28.76
C SER A 195 38.62 15.65 -27.42
N LEU A 196 39.19 16.40 -26.47
CA LEU A 196 39.36 16.05 -25.05
C LEU A 196 38.16 15.26 -24.52
N GLY A 197 38.28 13.93 -24.52
CA GLY A 197 37.23 13.04 -24.05
C GLY A 197 36.89 13.38 -22.60
N LYS A 198 35.60 13.65 -22.32
CA LYS A 198 35.10 13.91 -20.96
C LYS A 198 35.53 12.76 -20.04
N ARG A 199 36.62 12.95 -19.29
CA ARG A 199 37.12 11.99 -18.31
C ARG A 199 36.06 11.86 -17.20
N SER A 200 35.21 10.86 -17.31
CA SER A 200 34.29 10.45 -16.26
C SER A 200 35.06 9.82 -15.09
N TYR A 201 34.47 9.88 -13.90
CA TYR A 201 34.91 9.02 -12.80
C TYR A 201 34.70 7.55 -13.18
N ARG A 202 35.62 6.66 -12.77
CA ARG A 202 35.56 5.22 -13.01
C ARG A 202 35.76 4.47 -11.71
N TYR A 203 34.78 3.65 -11.34
CA TYR A 203 34.83 2.82 -10.14
C TYR A 203 35.98 1.79 -10.20
N SER A 204 36.68 1.64 -9.08
CA SER A 204 37.57 0.52 -8.78
C SER A 204 36.77 -0.64 -8.17
N GLU A 205 37.22 -1.88 -8.38
CA GLU A 205 36.48 -3.07 -7.89
C GLU A 205 36.49 -3.17 -6.36
N LEU A 206 35.35 -3.60 -5.78
CA LEU A 206 35.20 -3.88 -4.36
C LEU A 206 35.51 -5.35 -4.05
N LYS A 207 36.32 -5.61 -3.01
CA LYS A 207 36.51 -6.97 -2.49
C LYS A 207 35.26 -7.46 -1.74
N ARG A 208 35.22 -8.76 -1.43
CA ARG A 208 34.10 -9.38 -0.71
C ARG A 208 33.88 -8.72 0.66
N GLY A 209 32.74 -8.06 0.83
CA GLY A 209 32.37 -7.38 2.07
C GLY A 209 32.95 -5.96 2.22
N GLU A 210 33.54 -5.40 1.16
CA GLU A 210 33.84 -3.96 1.09
C GLU A 210 32.62 -3.16 0.62
N ILE A 211 32.54 -1.92 1.09
CA ILE A 211 31.62 -0.88 0.63
C ILE A 211 32.43 0.37 0.26
N ARG A 212 31.86 1.25 -0.56
CA ARG A 212 32.38 2.61 -0.73
C ARG A 212 31.69 3.56 0.24
N LEU A 213 32.43 4.54 0.72
CA LEU A 213 31.88 5.74 1.37
C LEU A 213 32.30 6.97 0.55
N VAL A 214 31.43 7.97 0.52
CA VAL A 214 31.73 9.28 -0.07
C VAL A 214 32.12 10.22 1.07
N ARG A 215 33.36 10.71 1.06
CA ARG A 215 33.84 11.72 2.01
C ARG A 215 33.61 13.11 1.43
N ILE A 216 32.58 13.80 1.93
CA ILE A 216 32.21 15.16 1.50
C ILE A 216 33.17 16.16 2.15
N LEU A 217 33.84 16.99 1.35
CA LEU A 217 34.75 18.03 1.84
C LEU A 217 33.97 19.26 2.38
N PRO A 218 34.54 20.04 3.31
CA PRO A 218 33.77 21.04 4.06
C PRO A 218 33.27 22.19 3.17
N ALA A 219 32.25 22.93 3.63
CA ALA A 219 31.59 24.02 2.90
C ALA A 219 32.42 25.33 2.76
N LYS A 220 33.74 25.20 2.58
CA LYS A 220 34.68 26.29 2.29
C LYS A 220 34.58 26.81 0.84
N MET A 221 33.83 26.13 -0.02
CA MET A 221 33.54 26.51 -1.41
C MET A 221 32.10 26.13 -1.75
N SER A 222 31.45 26.92 -2.63
CA SER A 222 30.10 26.64 -3.15
C SER A 222 29.99 25.24 -3.77
N ALA A 223 30.88 24.92 -4.71
CA ALA A 223 30.95 23.60 -5.33
C ALA A 223 31.14 22.49 -4.29
N ILE A 224 30.32 21.43 -4.39
CA ILE A 224 30.50 20.20 -3.61
C ILE A 224 31.70 19.44 -4.20
N LYS A 225 32.64 19.09 -3.32
CA LYS A 225 33.80 18.27 -3.62
C LYS A 225 33.76 17.05 -2.69
N CYS A 226 34.04 15.88 -3.26
CA CYS A 226 33.99 14.59 -2.58
C CYS A 226 35.20 13.75 -2.96
N ALA A 227 35.57 12.81 -2.09
CA ALA A 227 36.43 11.66 -2.41
C ALA A 227 35.63 10.36 -2.23
N ILE A 228 36.00 9.30 -2.96
CA ILE A 228 35.42 7.96 -2.79
C ILE A 228 36.45 7.00 -2.19
N GLU A 229 36.12 6.42 -1.04
CA GLU A 229 37.03 5.60 -0.23
C GLU A 229 36.43 4.23 0.07
N HIS A 230 37.26 3.18 0.03
CA HIS A 230 36.83 1.78 0.19
C HIS A 230 37.08 1.30 1.63
N TYR A 231 36.05 0.72 2.26
CA TYR A 231 36.12 0.20 3.62
C TYR A 231 35.54 -1.21 3.72
N SER A 232 36.13 -2.06 4.56
CA SER A 232 35.51 -3.32 4.94
C SER A 232 34.32 -3.04 5.86
N LEU A 233 33.18 -3.67 5.62
CA LEU A 233 32.00 -3.54 6.50
C LEU A 233 32.26 -4.08 7.93
N ALA A 234 33.37 -4.78 8.16
CA ALA A 234 33.85 -5.18 9.48
C ALA A 234 34.64 -4.06 10.21
N ASN A 235 35.33 -3.19 9.48
CA ASN A 235 36.13 -2.08 10.00
C ASN A 235 35.91 -0.83 9.12
N VAL A 236 34.89 -0.06 9.47
CA VAL A 236 34.37 1.10 8.74
C VAL A 236 34.28 2.29 9.71
N PRO A 237 34.66 3.52 9.31
CA PRO A 237 34.51 4.70 10.16
C PRO A 237 33.03 5.01 10.43
N GLU A 238 32.75 5.99 11.29
CA GLU A 238 31.38 6.51 11.43
C GLU A 238 30.91 7.18 10.13
N TYR A 239 29.75 6.77 9.60
CA TYR A 239 29.12 7.37 8.42
C TYR A 239 27.62 7.56 8.58
N VAL A 240 27.05 8.43 7.75
CA VAL A 240 25.61 8.66 7.62
C VAL A 240 25.10 7.95 6.36
N ALA A 241 24.11 7.07 6.48
CA ALA A 241 23.47 6.48 5.31
C ALA A 241 22.32 7.39 4.81
N VAL A 242 22.25 7.65 3.51
CA VAL A 242 21.32 8.60 2.90
C VAL A 242 20.13 7.86 2.30
N SER A 243 18.96 8.01 2.91
CA SER A 243 17.69 7.53 2.37
C SER A 243 16.97 8.68 1.67
N TYR A 244 16.75 8.56 0.35
CA TYR A 244 16.22 9.67 -0.45
C TYR A 244 15.39 9.19 -1.65
N ALA A 245 14.55 10.09 -2.18
CA ALA A 245 13.93 9.90 -3.48
C ALA A 245 14.90 10.33 -4.59
N TRP A 246 15.17 9.47 -5.57
CA TRP A 246 16.14 9.76 -6.62
C TRP A 246 15.82 11.03 -7.44
N GLY A 247 14.55 11.45 -7.53
CA GLY A 247 14.11 12.59 -8.33
C GLY A 247 13.88 12.23 -9.79
N ASP A 248 13.68 13.24 -10.64
CA ASP A 248 13.49 13.05 -12.07
C ASP A 248 14.83 12.81 -12.77
N VAL A 249 14.88 11.81 -13.66
CA VAL A 249 16.12 11.29 -14.24
C VAL A 249 16.88 12.31 -15.11
N GLY A 250 16.18 13.34 -15.61
CA GLY A 250 16.78 14.44 -16.38
C GLY A 250 17.27 15.63 -15.54
N ASP A 251 16.90 15.72 -14.25
CA ASP A 251 17.25 16.84 -13.39
C ASP A 251 18.55 16.55 -12.63
N THR A 252 19.67 17.04 -13.17
CA THR A 252 21.02 16.68 -12.69
C THR A 252 21.94 17.87 -12.43
N GLU A 253 22.64 17.81 -11.31
CA GLU A 253 23.59 18.80 -10.83
C GLU A 253 25.04 18.29 -10.82
N GLN A 254 26.01 19.21 -10.91
CA GLN A 254 27.44 18.87 -11.02
C GLN A 254 28.17 18.91 -9.67
N ILE A 255 28.79 17.79 -9.32
CA ILE A 255 29.76 17.69 -8.21
C ILE A 255 31.16 17.33 -8.75
N TYR A 256 32.17 17.43 -7.88
CA TYR A 256 33.51 16.94 -8.16
C TYR A 256 33.82 15.72 -7.28
N VAL A 257 34.08 14.57 -7.88
CA VAL A 257 34.49 13.32 -7.21
C VAL A 257 35.94 13.04 -7.58
N ASP A 258 36.83 13.02 -6.59
CA ASP A 258 38.29 12.84 -6.79
C ASP A 258 38.87 13.82 -7.83
N GLY A 259 38.36 15.07 -7.82
CA GLY A 259 38.70 16.13 -8.76
C GLY A 259 37.97 16.07 -10.12
N MET A 260 37.30 14.96 -10.42
CA MET A 260 36.61 14.71 -11.69
C MET A 260 35.17 15.21 -11.65
N LYS A 261 34.67 15.82 -12.74
CA LYS A 261 33.26 16.20 -12.82
C LYS A 261 32.36 14.96 -12.88
N HIS A 262 31.34 14.93 -12.03
CA HIS A 262 30.32 13.89 -11.98
C HIS A 262 28.94 14.54 -11.87
N CYS A 263 27.96 14.06 -12.63
CA CYS A 263 26.57 14.52 -12.53
C CYS A 263 25.80 13.57 -11.60
N ILE A 264 25.03 14.14 -10.67
CA ILE A 264 24.10 13.42 -9.80
C ILE A 264 22.71 14.03 -9.96
N SER A 265 21.65 13.35 -9.52
CA SER A 265 20.33 13.99 -9.52
C SER A 265 20.28 15.18 -8.57
N ALA A 266 19.48 16.21 -8.91
CA ALA A 266 19.32 17.40 -8.09
C ALA A 266 18.81 17.07 -6.67
N SER A 267 18.01 16.02 -6.53
CA SER A 267 17.59 15.48 -5.22
C SER A 267 18.78 15.03 -4.37
N LEU A 268 19.72 14.24 -4.93
CA LEU A 268 20.94 13.87 -4.20
C LEU A 268 21.81 15.10 -3.92
N PHE A 269 21.94 16.03 -4.88
CA PHE A 269 22.70 17.27 -4.67
C PHE A 269 22.16 18.12 -3.51
N GLY A 270 20.84 18.23 -3.39
CA GLY A 270 20.17 18.85 -2.25
C GLY A 270 20.47 18.14 -0.93
N ALA A 271 20.42 16.81 -0.91
CA ALA A 271 20.78 16.01 0.25
C ALA A 271 22.25 16.22 0.67
N LEU A 272 23.20 16.11 -0.28
CA LEU A 272 24.62 16.38 -0.04
C LEU A 272 24.83 17.79 0.51
N SER A 273 24.13 18.79 -0.04
CA SER A 273 24.20 20.18 0.41
C SER A 273 23.69 20.35 1.85
N ALA A 274 22.61 19.67 2.23
CA ALA A 274 22.01 19.73 3.56
C ALA A 274 22.84 19.00 4.64
N PHE A 275 23.64 17.99 4.26
CA PHE A 275 24.47 17.22 5.20
C PHE A 275 25.90 17.76 5.34
N ARG A 276 26.39 18.52 4.36
CA ARG A 276 27.74 19.07 4.31
C ARG A 276 27.98 20.11 5.42
N GLN A 277 28.99 19.86 6.27
CA GLN A 277 29.36 20.76 7.36
C GLN A 277 30.32 21.87 6.87
N ARG A 278 30.41 22.98 7.62
CA ARG A 278 31.29 24.12 7.28
C ARG A 278 32.78 23.81 7.48
N GLU A 279 33.10 23.11 8.56
CA GLU A 279 34.47 22.92 9.05
C GLU A 279 34.94 21.46 8.92
N ASN A 280 34.07 20.51 9.29
CA ASN A 280 34.36 19.08 9.25
C ASN A 280 34.04 18.44 7.90
N GLU A 281 34.72 17.33 7.61
CA GLU A 281 34.37 16.40 6.55
C GLU A 281 33.26 15.44 7.01
N VAL A 282 32.47 14.92 6.07
CA VAL A 282 31.35 14.01 6.38
C VAL A 282 31.44 12.76 5.52
N PHE A 283 31.63 11.60 6.15
CA PHE A 283 31.47 10.31 5.49
C PHE A 283 29.99 9.98 5.33
N ILE A 284 29.56 9.69 4.11
CA ILE A 284 28.21 9.21 3.82
C ILE A 284 28.23 7.90 3.02
N TRP A 285 27.10 7.18 3.06
CA TRP A 285 26.75 6.17 2.08
C TRP A 285 25.50 6.61 1.32
N ALA A 286 25.56 6.63 -0.01
CA ALA A 286 24.43 6.92 -0.91
C ALA A 286 24.51 5.98 -2.13
N ASP A 287 23.44 5.27 -2.42
CA ASP A 287 23.40 4.17 -3.39
C ASP A 287 23.88 4.55 -4.81
N ALA A 288 23.51 5.73 -5.31
CA ALA A 288 23.91 6.21 -6.64
C ALA A 288 25.40 6.59 -6.78
N LEU A 289 26.13 6.78 -5.67
CA LEU A 289 27.57 7.11 -5.66
C LEU A 289 28.45 6.00 -5.05
N CYS A 290 27.87 5.12 -4.21
CA CYS A 290 28.63 4.08 -3.52
C CYS A 290 28.60 2.74 -4.26
N ILE A 291 27.58 2.51 -5.10
CA ILE A 291 27.43 1.31 -5.93
C ILE A 291 27.68 1.70 -7.39
N ASP A 292 28.46 0.89 -8.12
CA ASP A 292 28.52 0.97 -9.57
C ASP A 292 27.19 0.48 -10.16
N GLN A 293 26.30 1.44 -10.45
CA GLN A 293 24.96 1.19 -10.99
C GLN A 293 24.98 0.54 -12.39
N GLN A 294 26.11 0.56 -13.11
CA GLN A 294 26.28 -0.10 -14.41
C GLN A 294 26.72 -1.57 -14.25
N ASN A 295 27.33 -1.91 -13.12
CA ASN A 295 27.81 -3.26 -12.82
C ASN A 295 26.74 -4.07 -12.07
N MET A 296 25.88 -4.77 -12.81
CA MET A 296 24.80 -5.60 -12.23
C MET A 296 25.29 -6.69 -11.25
N ILE A 297 26.52 -7.17 -11.40
CA ILE A 297 27.13 -8.15 -10.48
C ILE A 297 27.51 -7.47 -9.16
N GLU A 298 28.08 -6.26 -9.20
CA GLU A 298 28.34 -5.47 -8.00
C GLU A 298 27.04 -5.02 -7.33
N LYS A 299 26.09 -4.47 -8.09
CA LYS A 299 24.77 -4.05 -7.59
C LYS A 299 24.06 -5.19 -6.85
N SER A 300 24.05 -6.40 -7.41
CA SER A 300 23.47 -7.59 -6.77
C SER A 300 24.23 -8.05 -5.51
N LYS A 301 25.53 -7.77 -5.39
CA LYS A 301 26.31 -7.98 -4.15
C LYS A 301 26.01 -6.90 -3.10
N GLN A 302 25.94 -5.63 -3.50
CA GLN A 302 25.73 -4.49 -2.60
C GLN A 302 24.29 -4.43 -2.06
N ILE A 303 23.28 -4.79 -2.85
CA ILE A 303 21.89 -4.93 -2.37
C ILE A 303 21.80 -5.93 -1.20
N LYS A 304 22.54 -7.06 -1.28
CA LYS A 304 22.63 -8.05 -0.18
C LYS A 304 23.33 -7.52 1.08
N LEU A 305 24.07 -6.41 0.98
CA LEU A 305 24.71 -5.73 2.11
C LEU A 305 23.86 -4.59 2.69
N MET A 306 22.86 -4.05 1.98
CA MET A 306 22.09 -2.86 2.39
C MET A 306 21.53 -2.96 3.81
N THR A 307 20.97 -4.12 4.20
CA THR A 307 20.50 -4.38 5.57
C THR A 307 21.56 -4.04 6.62
N SER A 308 22.80 -4.51 6.39
CA SER A 308 23.94 -4.32 7.29
C SER A 308 24.59 -2.94 7.16
N ILE A 309 24.45 -2.26 6.02
CA ILE A 309 24.91 -0.88 5.81
C ILE A 309 24.01 0.08 6.62
N TYR A 310 22.70 0.02 6.43
CA TYR A 310 21.76 0.87 7.16
C TYR A 310 21.72 0.58 8.68
N ALA A 311 21.98 -0.67 9.09
CA ALA A 311 22.11 -1.03 10.51
C ALA A 311 23.45 -0.58 11.17
N LYS A 312 24.55 -0.46 10.40
CA LYS A 312 25.86 -0.02 10.92
C LYS A 312 26.12 1.48 10.81
N ALA A 313 25.30 2.23 10.08
CA ALA A 313 25.40 3.68 10.01
C ALA A 313 25.22 4.32 11.40
N LYS A 314 25.96 5.42 11.67
CA LYS A 314 25.80 6.23 12.89
C LYS A 314 24.42 6.87 12.97
N SER A 315 23.89 7.23 11.81
CA SER A 315 22.50 7.63 11.61
C SER A 315 22.10 7.44 10.16
N VAL A 316 20.80 7.31 9.93
CA VAL A 316 20.18 7.43 8.60
C VAL A 316 19.64 8.85 8.46
N ALA A 317 20.03 9.53 7.38
CA ALA A 317 19.48 10.82 7.01
C ALA A 317 18.40 10.62 5.94
N ILE A 318 17.15 10.87 6.32
CA ILE A 318 16.02 10.91 5.39
C ILE A 318 16.00 12.28 4.71
N TRP A 319 16.07 12.32 3.38
CA TRP A 319 15.89 13.54 2.60
C TRP A 319 14.51 13.55 1.92
N LEU A 320 13.65 14.45 2.38
CA LEU A 320 12.30 14.68 1.82
C LEU A 320 12.29 15.65 0.63
N GLY A 321 13.45 16.12 0.16
CA GLY A 321 13.57 17.12 -0.90
C GLY A 321 13.78 18.55 -0.37
N PRO A 322 13.80 19.55 -1.28
CA PRO A 322 13.97 20.95 -0.93
C PRO A 322 12.79 21.53 -0.13
N GLU A 323 12.96 22.77 0.33
CA GLU A 323 11.91 23.53 1.02
C GLU A 323 10.84 23.96 0.02
N ALA A 324 9.59 23.56 0.26
CA ALA A 324 8.42 23.83 -0.59
C ALA A 324 7.14 23.56 0.22
N ASP A 325 5.98 24.03 -0.25
CA ASP A 325 4.66 23.69 0.33
C ASP A 325 4.53 23.97 1.83
N ASN A 326 5.14 25.06 2.31
CA ASN A 326 5.25 25.44 3.72
C ASN A 326 5.94 24.38 4.63
N SER A 327 6.82 23.54 4.06
CA SER A 327 7.49 22.45 4.78
C SER A 327 8.31 22.88 6.01
N GLN A 328 8.78 24.13 6.08
CA GLN A 328 9.44 24.67 7.27
C GLN A 328 8.44 24.80 8.44
N SER A 329 7.27 25.40 8.20
CA SER A 329 6.19 25.51 9.20
C SER A 329 5.69 24.13 9.62
N ALA A 330 5.50 23.20 8.68
CA ALA A 330 5.15 21.81 8.97
C ALA A 330 6.17 21.14 9.93
N ILE A 331 7.47 21.33 9.72
CA ILE A 331 8.52 20.81 10.60
C ILE A 331 8.59 21.54 11.96
N GLY A 332 8.17 22.80 12.03
CA GLY A 332 7.94 23.50 13.30
C GLY A 332 6.78 22.88 14.08
N PHE A 333 5.59 22.90 13.48
CA PHE A 333 4.36 22.34 14.05
C PHE A 333 4.50 20.89 14.53
N LEU A 334 5.19 20.02 13.77
CA LEU A 334 5.45 18.63 14.16
C LEU A 334 6.34 18.50 15.40
N LYS A 335 7.21 19.49 15.70
CA LYS A 335 7.97 19.54 16.96
C LYS A 335 7.09 20.05 18.08
N ASP A 336 6.38 21.17 17.86
CA ASP A 336 5.51 21.75 18.87
C ASP A 336 4.44 20.74 19.34
N LEU A 337 3.88 19.94 18.43
CA LEU A 337 2.94 18.86 18.74
C LEU A 337 3.58 17.75 19.59
N SER A 338 4.83 17.37 19.28
CA SER A 338 5.63 16.41 20.05
C SER A 338 5.96 16.95 21.45
N ASP A 339 6.39 18.20 21.56
CA ASP A 339 6.80 18.82 22.83
C ASP A 339 5.60 19.09 23.74
N ARG A 340 4.43 19.44 23.18
CA ARG A 340 3.15 19.51 23.93
C ARG A 340 2.71 18.16 24.48
N SER A 341 2.92 17.08 23.74
CA SER A 341 2.61 15.71 24.18
C SER A 341 3.51 15.28 25.35
N ASN A 342 4.81 15.53 25.22
CA ASN A 342 5.78 15.21 26.28
C ASN A 342 5.64 16.11 27.53
N SER A 343 4.99 17.27 27.42
CA SER A 343 4.67 18.17 28.54
C SER A 343 3.23 18.05 29.07
N GLY A 344 2.43 17.10 28.56
CA GLY A 344 1.09 16.81 29.07
C GLY A 344 0.03 17.89 28.84
N GLN A 345 0.24 18.78 27.86
CA GLN A 345 -0.69 19.88 27.55
C GLN A 345 -1.95 19.38 26.82
N GLU A 346 -3.02 20.18 26.84
CA GLU A 346 -4.24 19.82 26.11
C GLU A 346 -4.02 19.92 24.59
N ILE A 347 -3.93 18.75 23.94
CA ILE A 347 -3.77 18.66 22.47
C ILE A 347 -5.13 18.71 21.75
N LYS A 348 -6.20 18.14 22.33
CA LYS A 348 -7.46 17.89 21.61
C LYS A 348 -8.13 19.19 21.12
N SER A 349 -8.13 20.24 21.95
CA SER A 349 -8.62 21.57 21.58
C SER A 349 -7.66 22.31 20.65
N TRP A 350 -6.35 22.20 20.91
CA TRP A 350 -5.30 22.86 20.16
C TRP A 350 -5.20 22.37 18.70
N ILE A 351 -5.20 21.06 18.46
CA ILE A 351 -4.94 20.48 17.14
C ILE A 351 -6.05 20.77 16.10
N VAL A 352 -7.22 21.25 16.54
CA VAL A 352 -8.32 21.69 15.68
C VAL A 352 -8.64 23.18 15.83
N SER A 353 -7.66 23.98 16.27
CA SER A 353 -7.82 25.44 16.29
C SER A 353 -7.78 26.01 14.85
N PRO A 354 -8.59 27.04 14.51
CA PRO A 354 -8.65 27.58 13.15
C PRO A 354 -7.30 28.08 12.61
N GLU A 355 -6.41 28.50 13.51
CA GLU A 355 -5.10 29.07 13.19
C GLU A 355 -4.13 28.03 12.61
N LEU A 356 -4.31 26.75 12.96
CA LEU A 356 -3.37 25.65 12.64
C LEU A 356 -3.80 24.85 11.40
N GLN A 357 -4.88 25.24 10.73
CA GLN A 357 -5.37 24.60 9.50
C GLN A 357 -4.33 24.61 8.37
N GLN A 358 -3.53 25.68 8.27
CA GLN A 358 -2.46 25.79 7.27
C GLN A 358 -1.29 24.86 7.59
N ASP A 359 -0.94 24.67 8.87
CA ASP A 359 0.13 23.76 9.28
C ASP A 359 -0.28 22.29 9.08
N LEU A 360 -1.51 21.91 9.42
CA LEU A 360 -2.04 20.57 9.11
C LEU A 360 -2.03 20.29 7.59
N ALA A 361 -2.41 21.27 6.76
CA ALA A 361 -2.33 21.12 5.32
C ALA A 361 -0.87 20.98 4.83
N ALA A 362 0.07 21.72 5.41
CA ALA A 362 1.50 21.63 5.11
C ALA A 362 2.12 20.29 5.54
N VAL A 363 1.70 19.73 6.69
CA VAL A 363 2.08 18.37 7.11
C VAL A 363 1.50 17.33 6.14
N GLY A 364 0.24 17.48 5.73
CA GLY A 364 -0.37 16.62 4.70
C GLY A 364 0.42 16.65 3.38
N GLY A 365 0.88 17.84 2.95
CA GLY A 365 1.79 17.99 1.81
C GLY A 365 3.14 17.29 2.02
N LEU A 366 3.78 17.49 3.18
CA LEU A 366 5.06 16.88 3.56
C LEU A 366 4.97 15.33 3.62
N PHE A 367 3.85 14.79 4.10
CA PHE A 367 3.57 13.36 4.18
C PHE A 367 3.19 12.76 2.82
N SER A 368 2.67 13.58 1.89
CA SER A 368 2.34 13.18 0.51
C SER A 368 3.55 13.03 -0.42
N ARG A 369 4.75 13.49 -0.02
CA ARG A 369 5.95 13.55 -0.87
C ARG A 369 6.40 12.17 -1.39
N SER A 370 6.99 12.17 -2.59
CA SER A 370 7.39 10.95 -3.34
C SER A 370 8.35 10.02 -2.60
N TYR A 371 9.12 10.54 -1.64
CA TYR A 371 9.96 9.74 -0.72
C TYR A 371 9.17 8.61 -0.04
N TRP A 372 8.04 8.94 0.61
CA TRP A 372 7.22 7.99 1.36
C TRP A 372 6.59 6.91 0.47
N LYS A 373 6.53 7.14 -0.84
CA LYS A 373 5.93 6.23 -1.82
C LYS A 373 6.91 5.17 -2.32
N ARG A 374 8.22 5.32 -2.12
CA ARG A 374 9.24 4.32 -2.52
C ARG A 374 9.16 3.06 -1.66
N LEU A 375 9.41 1.89 -2.27
CA LEU A 375 9.54 0.61 -1.56
C LEU A 375 10.86 0.51 -0.80
N TRP A 376 11.97 0.84 -1.45
CA TRP A 376 13.32 0.65 -0.92
C TRP A 376 13.51 1.32 0.45
N VAL A 377 12.92 2.50 0.67
CA VAL A 377 13.04 3.24 1.94
C VAL A 377 12.49 2.48 3.16
N VAL A 378 11.62 1.48 2.95
CA VAL A 378 11.10 0.64 4.03
C VAL A 378 12.24 -0.11 4.73
N GLN A 379 13.14 -0.78 4.00
CA GLN A 379 14.28 -1.45 4.64
C GLN A 379 15.33 -0.48 5.18
N GLU A 380 15.47 0.71 4.58
CA GLU A 380 16.45 1.73 4.98
C GLU A 380 16.11 2.31 6.36
N VAL A 381 14.84 2.66 6.55
CA VAL A 381 14.30 3.14 7.83
C VAL A 381 14.20 1.98 8.84
N TYR A 382 13.72 0.81 8.42
CA TYR A 382 13.53 -0.33 9.33
C TYR A 382 14.84 -0.85 9.94
N ASN A 383 15.97 -0.79 9.22
CA ASN A 383 17.27 -1.22 9.74
C ASN A 383 18.01 -0.18 10.58
N ALA A 384 17.62 1.09 10.51
CA ALA A 384 18.34 2.19 11.14
C ALA A 384 18.49 2.03 12.67
N SER A 385 19.64 2.45 13.19
CA SER A 385 19.90 2.61 14.62
C SER A 385 19.34 3.93 15.16
N ASN A 386 19.50 5.00 14.38
CA ASN A 386 19.14 6.38 14.66
C ASN A 386 18.76 7.07 13.35
N ILE A 387 17.75 7.95 13.34
CA ILE A 387 17.21 8.59 12.13
C ILE A 387 16.97 10.09 12.36
N THR A 388 17.48 10.91 11.45
CA THR A 388 17.12 12.34 11.34
C THR A 388 16.47 12.59 10.00
N VAL A 389 15.37 13.36 9.99
CA VAL A 389 14.60 13.70 8.80
C VAL A 389 14.87 15.15 8.42
N TYR A 390 15.15 15.39 7.13
CA TYR A 390 15.56 16.67 6.56
C TYR A 390 14.61 17.09 5.42
N CYS A 391 14.32 18.38 5.35
CA CYS A 391 13.59 19.00 4.26
C CYS A 391 14.12 20.43 4.07
N GLY A 392 14.79 20.70 2.95
CA GLY A 392 15.49 21.97 2.74
C GLY A 392 16.50 22.27 3.86
N SER A 393 16.36 23.44 4.49
CA SER A 393 17.17 23.86 5.65
C SER A 393 16.81 23.15 6.96
N SER A 394 15.60 22.59 7.03
CA SER A 394 14.95 22.19 8.27
C SER A 394 15.11 20.70 8.57
N LYS A 395 15.19 20.36 9.86
CA LYS A 395 15.32 18.96 10.34
C LYS A 395 14.48 18.66 11.57
N ILE A 396 14.07 17.39 11.72
CA ILE A 396 13.34 16.83 12.86
C ILE A 396 13.88 15.43 13.19
N ALA A 397 13.85 15.05 14.47
CA ALA A 397 14.22 13.70 14.89
C ALA A 397 13.07 12.72 14.59
N TRP A 398 13.40 11.50 14.15
CA TRP A 398 12.40 10.48 13.81
C TRP A 398 11.45 10.15 14.96
N ARG A 399 11.92 10.22 16.21
CA ARG A 399 11.08 10.04 17.40
C ARG A 399 9.95 11.07 17.46
N ALA A 400 10.26 12.36 17.40
CA ALA A 400 9.26 13.45 17.44
C ALA A 400 8.29 13.37 16.25
N LEU A 401 8.79 12.99 15.07
CA LEU A 401 7.96 12.80 13.87
C LEU A 401 6.95 11.65 14.01
N ASN A 402 7.32 10.55 14.67
CA ASN A 402 6.38 9.47 14.99
C ASN A 402 5.43 9.86 16.14
N GLU A 403 5.92 10.51 17.19
CA GLU A 403 5.07 10.98 18.30
C GLU A 403 3.97 11.92 17.77
N ALA A 404 4.29 12.85 16.87
CA ALA A 404 3.32 13.66 16.14
C ALA A 404 2.34 12.83 15.28
N SER A 405 2.82 11.78 14.60
CA SER A 405 1.98 10.90 13.77
C SER A 405 1.00 10.06 14.59
N ASP A 406 1.44 9.56 15.75
CA ASP A 406 0.61 8.82 16.72
C ASP A 406 -0.42 9.71 17.43
N ILE A 407 -0.24 11.03 17.37
CA ILE A 407 -1.22 12.01 17.87
C ILE A 407 -2.30 12.29 16.82
N PHE A 408 -1.97 12.36 15.53
CA PHE A 408 -2.98 12.45 14.47
C PHE A 408 -3.91 11.23 14.51
N ASP A 409 -3.33 10.03 14.57
CA ASP A 409 -4.02 8.74 14.71
C ASP A 409 -4.98 8.70 15.92
N ARG A 410 -4.50 9.11 17.11
CA ARG A 410 -5.31 9.18 18.33
C ARG A 410 -6.52 10.11 18.23
N TYR A 411 -6.47 11.11 17.34
CA TYR A 411 -7.50 12.13 17.18
C TYR A 411 -8.12 12.14 15.76
N GLU A 412 -7.99 11.05 14.98
CA GLU A 412 -8.49 10.96 13.59
C GLU A 412 -9.93 11.44 13.47
N SER A 413 -10.85 10.93 14.31
CA SER A 413 -12.26 11.32 14.31
C SER A 413 -12.53 12.79 14.67
N VAL A 414 -11.65 13.43 15.44
CA VAL A 414 -11.76 14.86 15.82
C VAL A 414 -11.30 15.75 14.65
N ILE A 415 -10.21 15.33 13.99
CA ILE A 415 -9.61 16.01 12.85
C ILE A 415 -10.52 15.89 11.61
N ASP A 416 -11.03 14.70 11.31
CA ASP A 416 -11.96 14.47 10.20
C ASP A 416 -13.27 15.25 10.40
N ALA A 417 -13.84 15.26 11.61
CA ALA A 417 -15.04 16.06 11.91
C ALA A 417 -14.79 17.57 11.74
N HIS A 418 -13.61 18.08 12.10
CA HIS A 418 -13.24 19.48 11.89
C HIS A 418 -13.20 19.82 10.39
N PHE A 419 -12.50 19.02 9.58
CA PHE A 419 -12.40 19.28 8.13
C PHE A 419 -13.70 19.01 7.36
N ALA A 420 -14.56 18.09 7.82
CA ALA A 420 -15.90 17.90 7.27
C ALA A 420 -16.77 19.16 7.45
N ASN A 421 -16.76 19.75 8.65
CA ASN A 421 -17.51 20.98 8.94
C ASN A 421 -17.01 22.21 8.16
N ILE A 422 -15.70 22.33 7.95
CA ILE A 422 -15.12 23.40 7.09
C ILE A 422 -15.55 23.21 5.63
N SER A 423 -15.62 21.96 5.16
CA SER A 423 -16.01 21.62 3.79
C SER A 423 -17.47 21.95 3.46
N THR A 424 -18.34 22.05 4.48
CA THR A 424 -19.76 22.42 4.31
C THR A 424 -20.00 23.94 4.44
N ASP A 425 -19.29 24.66 5.30
CA ASP A 425 -19.39 26.14 5.39
C ASP A 425 -18.57 26.88 4.31
N ARG A 426 -18.95 26.63 3.04
CA ARG A 426 -18.46 27.37 1.88
C ARG A 426 -18.78 28.87 1.88
N ARG A 427 -19.55 29.38 2.85
CA ARG A 427 -19.92 30.80 2.96
C ARG A 427 -18.90 31.60 3.76
N ARG A 428 -18.25 31.00 4.77
CA ARG A 428 -17.16 31.65 5.52
C ARG A 428 -15.79 31.55 4.86
N TYR A 429 -15.49 30.45 4.16
CA TYR A 429 -14.12 30.12 3.73
C TYR A 429 -13.99 29.89 2.21
N PRO A 430 -14.29 30.88 1.35
CA PRO A 430 -14.32 30.70 -0.11
C PRO A 430 -12.96 30.46 -0.78
N THR A 431 -11.84 30.59 -0.05
CA THR A 431 -10.47 30.58 -0.60
C THR A 431 -9.57 29.45 -0.11
N LEU A 432 -9.99 28.62 0.87
CA LEU A 432 -9.12 27.62 1.49
C LEU A 432 -9.01 26.33 0.64
N PRO A 433 -7.82 26.00 0.07
CA PRO A 433 -7.63 24.82 -0.78
C PRO A 433 -7.19 23.60 0.04
N VAL A 434 -7.71 23.42 1.26
CA VAL A 434 -7.39 22.26 2.10
C VAL A 434 -8.13 21.04 1.53
N SER A 435 -7.52 20.45 0.50
CA SER A 435 -8.03 19.24 -0.12
C SER A 435 -8.17 18.11 0.90
N PHE A 436 -9.27 17.37 0.81
CA PHE A 436 -9.51 16.11 1.54
C PHE A 436 -8.35 15.11 1.43
N LYS A 437 -7.52 15.23 0.37
CA LYS A 437 -6.25 14.49 0.23
C LYS A 437 -5.25 14.78 1.35
N HIS A 438 -5.08 16.03 1.78
CA HIS A 438 -4.12 16.40 2.81
C HIS A 438 -4.47 15.80 4.17
N VAL A 439 -5.76 15.77 4.51
CA VAL A 439 -6.25 15.18 5.76
C VAL A 439 -5.94 13.68 5.79
N LYS A 440 -6.28 12.93 4.72
CA LYS A 440 -5.93 11.51 4.62
C LYS A 440 -4.42 11.24 4.59
N ALA A 441 -3.60 12.17 4.09
CA ALA A 441 -2.15 12.00 4.12
C ALA A 441 -1.58 11.98 5.56
N LEU A 442 -2.25 12.60 6.55
CA LEU A 442 -1.83 12.58 7.95
C LEU A 442 -1.87 11.16 8.56
N PHE A 443 -2.88 10.36 8.20
CA PHE A 443 -3.12 9.04 8.79
C PHE A 443 -2.51 7.90 7.95
N TYR A 444 -2.56 8.00 6.61
CA TYR A 444 -2.26 6.90 5.69
C TYR A 444 -0.95 7.05 4.90
N GLU A 445 -0.36 8.25 4.82
CA GLU A 445 0.93 8.48 4.15
C GLU A 445 2.06 8.74 5.18
N GLY A 446 3.11 9.48 4.83
CA GLY A 446 4.16 9.87 5.79
C GLY A 446 4.83 8.70 6.52
N PRO A 447 5.19 8.87 7.82
CA PRO A 447 5.79 7.82 8.64
C PRO A 447 4.92 6.57 8.81
N ARG A 448 3.58 6.73 8.96
CA ARG A 448 2.63 5.63 9.14
C ARG A 448 2.51 4.71 7.91
N SER A 449 2.98 5.17 6.75
CA SER A 449 3.15 4.34 5.57
C SER A 449 4.32 3.33 5.66
N LEU A 450 5.19 3.40 6.68
CA LEU A 450 6.32 2.48 6.89
C LEU A 450 5.99 1.43 7.98
N LEU A 451 6.90 0.47 8.17
CA LEU A 451 6.74 -0.66 9.09
C LEU A 451 7.35 -0.39 10.47
N ASP A 452 6.62 -0.71 11.54
CA ASP A 452 7.16 -0.71 12.91
C ASP A 452 7.75 -2.10 13.26
N ARG A 453 8.92 -2.11 13.90
CA ARG A 453 9.50 -3.31 14.53
C ARG A 453 8.57 -3.95 15.57
N ARG A 454 7.67 -3.17 16.20
CA ARG A 454 6.65 -3.68 17.13
C ARG A 454 5.57 -4.50 16.42
N GLU A 455 5.12 -4.06 15.24
CA GLU A 455 4.07 -4.72 14.43
C GLU A 455 4.51 -6.11 13.95
N LEU A 456 5.77 -6.22 13.52
CA LEU A 456 6.32 -7.45 12.94
C LEU A 456 6.69 -8.53 13.96
N ARG A 457 6.99 -8.15 15.22
CA ARG A 457 7.42 -9.09 16.28
C ARG A 457 6.42 -10.23 16.53
N ASN A 458 5.14 -9.99 16.26
CA ASN A 458 4.05 -10.91 16.57
C ASN A 458 3.57 -11.76 15.36
N GLN A 459 4.14 -11.57 14.16
CA GLN A 459 3.62 -12.17 12.92
C GLN A 459 4.08 -13.63 12.67
N GLY A 460 5.06 -14.12 13.42
CA GLY A 460 5.57 -15.49 13.29
C GLY A 460 5.99 -15.86 11.87
N GLU A 461 5.58 -17.04 11.41
CA GLU A 461 5.88 -17.57 10.08
C GLU A 461 5.17 -16.79 8.95
N ALA A 462 4.04 -16.14 9.24
CA ALA A 462 3.28 -15.34 8.27
C ALA A 462 3.89 -13.95 7.99
N VAL A 463 5.02 -13.60 8.63
CA VAL A 463 5.65 -12.27 8.54
C VAL A 463 5.89 -11.80 7.10
N LEU A 464 6.28 -12.70 6.18
CA LEU A 464 6.48 -12.34 4.77
C LEU A 464 5.17 -11.89 4.10
N LEU A 465 4.06 -12.61 4.32
CA LEU A 465 2.76 -12.26 3.74
C LEU A 465 2.23 -10.94 4.32
N HIS A 466 2.39 -10.73 5.62
CA HIS A 466 2.05 -9.47 6.28
C HIS A 466 2.86 -8.30 5.70
N VAL A 467 4.19 -8.43 5.59
CA VAL A 467 5.08 -7.40 5.03
C VAL A 467 4.74 -7.10 3.55
N LEU A 468 4.49 -8.12 2.73
CA LEU A 468 4.10 -7.97 1.33
C LEU A 468 2.74 -7.26 1.17
N ARG A 469 1.74 -7.59 2.01
CA ARG A 469 0.45 -6.88 2.06
C ARG A 469 0.64 -5.41 2.45
N ARG A 470 1.32 -5.16 3.59
CA ARG A 470 1.50 -3.83 4.18
C ARG A 470 2.34 -2.89 3.31
N CYS A 471 3.20 -3.42 2.43
CA CYS A 471 3.98 -2.66 1.46
C CYS A 471 3.47 -2.77 0.00
N ARG A 472 2.32 -3.39 -0.28
CA ARG A 472 1.81 -3.64 -1.65
C ARG A 472 1.70 -2.35 -2.49
N SER A 473 1.29 -1.25 -1.87
CA SER A 473 1.13 0.08 -2.49
C SER A 473 2.44 0.83 -2.76
N LYS A 474 3.58 0.39 -2.20
CA LYS A 474 4.87 1.04 -2.37
C LYS A 474 5.42 0.83 -3.78
N LEU A 475 5.99 1.88 -4.35
CA LEU A 475 6.51 1.94 -5.70
C LEU A 475 7.93 1.38 -5.79
N SER A 476 8.17 0.53 -6.78
CA SER A 476 9.48 0.09 -7.23
C SER A 476 9.52 0.12 -8.76
N GLU A 477 10.70 0.33 -9.34
CA GLU A 477 10.87 0.34 -10.80
C GLU A 477 10.86 -1.08 -11.38
N GLN A 478 11.56 -2.01 -10.73
CA GLN A 478 11.55 -3.42 -11.10
C GLN A 478 10.43 -4.16 -10.34
N PRO A 479 9.66 -5.06 -11.00
CA PRO A 479 8.68 -5.91 -10.32
C PRO A 479 9.28 -6.81 -9.22
N LYS A 480 10.50 -7.32 -9.44
CA LYS A 480 11.21 -8.23 -8.51
C LYS A 480 11.55 -7.55 -7.17
N ASP A 481 11.76 -6.23 -7.19
CA ASP A 481 12.07 -5.44 -5.99
C ASP A 481 10.97 -5.53 -4.94
N LYS A 482 9.69 -5.78 -5.33
CA LYS A 482 8.57 -6.03 -4.40
C LYS A 482 8.84 -7.15 -3.40
N VAL A 483 9.74 -8.07 -3.74
CA VAL A 483 10.30 -9.07 -2.82
C VAL A 483 11.67 -8.60 -2.33
N TYR A 484 12.62 -8.31 -3.25
CA TYR A 484 14.02 -8.06 -2.92
C TYR A 484 14.27 -6.84 -2.02
N GLY A 485 13.51 -5.75 -2.19
CA GLY A 485 13.59 -4.53 -1.36
C GLY A 485 12.94 -4.64 0.01
N LEU A 486 12.21 -5.73 0.28
CA LEU A 486 11.63 -6.04 1.60
C LEU A 486 12.45 -7.09 2.36
N LEU A 487 13.42 -7.76 1.72
CA LEU A 487 14.26 -8.78 2.35
C LEU A 487 15.01 -8.25 3.59
N GLY A 488 15.44 -6.99 3.58
CA GLY A 488 16.09 -6.35 4.73
C GLY A 488 15.18 -6.13 5.95
N VAL A 489 13.89 -6.43 5.85
CA VAL A 489 12.93 -6.35 6.96
C VAL A 489 12.71 -7.71 7.62
N LEU A 490 12.93 -8.80 6.87
CA LEU A 490 12.55 -10.16 7.26
C LEU A 490 13.58 -10.82 8.19
N PRO A 491 13.16 -11.76 9.06
CA PRO A 491 14.09 -12.58 9.84
C PRO A 491 15.07 -13.37 8.97
N GLU A 492 16.30 -13.56 9.43
CA GLU A 492 17.37 -14.21 8.65
C GLU A 492 17.00 -15.59 8.06
N PRO A 493 16.30 -16.49 8.78
CA PRO A 493 15.86 -17.76 8.19
C PRO A 493 14.97 -17.58 6.96
N VAL A 494 14.06 -16.60 6.98
CA VAL A 494 13.20 -16.25 5.84
C VAL A 494 14.01 -15.60 4.73
N ARG A 495 14.84 -14.60 5.08
CA ARG A 495 15.70 -13.85 4.14
C ARG A 495 16.61 -14.77 3.33
N SER A 496 17.14 -15.82 3.96
CA SER A 496 18.03 -16.80 3.33
C SER A 496 17.40 -17.60 2.18
N GLN A 497 16.07 -17.75 2.15
CA GLN A 497 15.36 -18.53 1.11
C GLN A 497 15.18 -17.75 -0.21
N PHE A 498 15.42 -16.44 -0.20
CA PHE A 498 15.21 -15.56 -1.35
C PHE A 498 16.54 -14.88 -1.76
N PRO A 499 17.50 -15.63 -2.32
CA PRO A 499 18.73 -15.04 -2.82
C PRO A 499 18.41 -14.05 -3.96
N VAL A 500 18.82 -12.79 -3.81
CA VAL A 500 18.64 -11.78 -4.86
C VAL A 500 19.44 -12.17 -6.10
N ASP A 501 18.75 -12.50 -7.18
CA ASP A 501 19.31 -12.66 -8.52
C ASP A 501 18.40 -11.98 -9.54
N TYR A 502 18.94 -11.03 -10.31
CA TYR A 502 18.15 -10.30 -11.30
C TYR A 502 17.99 -11.06 -12.63
N ASN A 503 18.54 -12.27 -12.77
CA ASN A 503 18.32 -13.14 -13.93
C ASN A 503 16.97 -13.90 -13.85
N ASP A 504 16.53 -14.31 -12.65
CA ASP A 504 15.26 -15.04 -12.42
C ASP A 504 14.06 -14.30 -13.02
N SER A 505 13.10 -14.99 -13.65
CA SER A 505 11.90 -14.31 -14.13
C SER A 505 11.02 -13.79 -12.99
N VAL A 506 10.25 -12.73 -13.25
CA VAL A 506 9.25 -12.20 -12.27
C VAL A 506 8.30 -13.32 -11.81
N LYS A 507 7.96 -14.22 -12.73
CA LYS A 507 7.14 -15.40 -12.47
C LYS A 507 7.78 -16.37 -11.50
N GLU A 508 9.05 -16.71 -11.66
CA GLU A 508 9.77 -17.60 -10.73
C GLU A 508 9.87 -16.97 -9.35
N VAL A 509 10.25 -15.69 -9.24
CA VAL A 509 10.35 -14.96 -7.97
C VAL A 509 9.00 -14.95 -7.23
N PHE A 510 7.91 -14.59 -7.90
CA PHE A 510 6.57 -14.53 -7.28
C PHE A 510 6.00 -15.92 -6.97
N THR A 511 6.31 -16.94 -7.79
CA THR A 511 5.92 -18.34 -7.53
C THR A 511 6.65 -18.90 -6.31
N ASN A 512 7.94 -18.57 -6.14
CA ASN A 512 8.72 -19.01 -4.99
C ASN A 512 8.24 -18.37 -3.67
N VAL A 513 7.69 -17.15 -3.71
CA VAL A 513 6.99 -16.54 -2.56
C VAL A 513 5.76 -17.36 -2.15
N VAL A 514 4.96 -17.83 -3.11
CA VAL A 514 3.79 -18.67 -2.83
C VAL A 514 4.20 -20.03 -2.26
N ASP A 515 5.15 -20.72 -2.91
CA ASP A 515 5.67 -22.02 -2.47
C ASP A 515 6.19 -21.96 -1.01
N PHE A 516 7.03 -20.97 -0.70
CA PHE A 516 7.55 -20.76 0.64
C PHE A 516 6.45 -20.45 1.68
N LEU A 517 5.48 -19.59 1.34
CA LEU A 517 4.40 -19.22 2.26
C LEU A 517 3.48 -20.40 2.59
N ILE A 518 3.08 -21.22 1.62
CA ILE A 518 2.26 -22.41 1.88
C ILE A 518 3.07 -23.45 2.66
N TYR A 519 4.35 -23.65 2.31
CA TYR A 519 5.24 -24.60 2.99
C TYR A 519 5.46 -24.29 4.48
N THR A 520 5.66 -23.01 4.80
CA THR A 520 5.88 -22.57 6.19
C THR A 520 4.56 -22.49 6.95
N THR A 521 3.66 -21.58 6.55
CA THR A 521 2.44 -21.28 7.32
C THR A 521 1.39 -22.40 7.30
N ARG A 522 1.52 -23.36 6.37
CA ARG A 522 0.50 -24.40 6.08
C ARG A 522 -0.87 -23.85 5.72
N SER A 523 -0.91 -22.58 5.27
CA SER A 523 -2.10 -21.90 4.79
C SER A 523 -2.05 -21.64 3.28
N LEU A 524 -3.21 -21.69 2.62
CA LEU A 524 -3.38 -21.29 1.22
C LEU A 524 -3.76 -19.81 1.06
N ASP A 525 -3.92 -19.02 2.13
CA ASP A 525 -4.42 -17.63 2.09
C ASP A 525 -3.61 -16.69 1.18
N VAL A 526 -2.37 -17.04 0.86
CA VAL A 526 -1.54 -16.33 -0.13
C VAL A 526 -2.16 -16.34 -1.54
N ILE A 527 -2.88 -17.39 -1.95
CA ILE A 527 -3.51 -17.42 -3.28
C ILE A 527 -4.67 -16.43 -3.38
N CYS A 528 -5.23 -15.97 -2.26
CA CYS A 528 -6.25 -14.91 -2.27
C CYS A 528 -5.67 -13.54 -2.66
N GLU A 529 -4.35 -13.36 -2.67
CA GLU A 529 -3.70 -12.09 -3.03
C GLU A 529 -3.50 -11.87 -4.54
N SER A 530 -3.85 -12.87 -5.38
CA SER A 530 -3.95 -12.77 -6.84
C SER A 530 -5.35 -12.36 -7.32
N ILE A 531 -6.33 -12.26 -6.42
CA ILE A 531 -7.70 -11.86 -6.73
C ILE A 531 -7.71 -10.37 -7.05
N HIS A 532 -8.17 -10.02 -8.25
CA HIS A 532 -8.16 -8.65 -8.75
C HIS A 532 -9.52 -8.29 -9.35
N PHE A 533 -10.19 -7.29 -8.79
CA PHE A 533 -11.33 -6.64 -9.42
C PHE A 533 -11.10 -5.12 -9.54
N PRO A 534 -11.22 -4.52 -10.75
CA PRO A 534 -11.36 -5.20 -12.05
C PRO A 534 -10.17 -6.13 -12.35
N GLN A 535 -10.37 -7.09 -13.27
CA GLN A 535 -9.35 -8.10 -13.59
C GLN A 535 -8.07 -7.45 -14.15
N HIS A 536 -6.93 -7.72 -13.50
CA HIS A 536 -5.60 -7.29 -13.95
C HIS A 536 -4.89 -8.44 -14.70
N SER A 537 -4.30 -8.12 -15.85
CA SER A 537 -3.56 -9.06 -16.70
C SER A 537 -2.08 -8.73 -16.67
N SER A 538 -1.30 -9.48 -15.88
CA SER A 538 0.14 -9.30 -15.77
C SER A 538 0.88 -9.73 -17.03
N SER A 539 1.81 -8.90 -17.52
CA SER A 539 2.71 -9.24 -18.63
C SER A 539 3.70 -10.37 -18.30
N ALA A 540 3.83 -10.74 -17.02
CA ALA A 540 4.69 -11.84 -16.56
C ALA A 540 4.10 -13.25 -16.77
N ASN A 541 2.92 -13.39 -17.40
CA ASN A 541 2.23 -14.67 -17.63
C ASN A 541 2.09 -15.53 -16.36
N LEU A 542 1.71 -14.88 -15.26
CA LEU A 542 1.53 -15.51 -13.95
C LEU A 542 0.34 -16.49 -13.97
N PRO A 543 0.43 -17.65 -13.28
CA PRO A 543 -0.74 -18.48 -13.00
C PRO A 543 -1.77 -17.72 -12.16
N SER A 544 -3.06 -18.07 -12.25
CA SER A 544 -4.14 -17.34 -11.57
C SER A 544 -4.09 -17.39 -10.04
N TRP A 545 -3.31 -18.31 -9.47
CA TRP A 545 -3.04 -18.45 -8.04
C TRP A 545 -1.73 -17.78 -7.57
N VAL A 546 -0.96 -17.16 -8.47
CA VAL A 546 0.27 -16.40 -8.14
C VAL A 546 -0.04 -14.90 -8.09
N PRO A 547 0.11 -14.23 -6.93
CA PRO A 547 -0.11 -12.79 -6.81
C PRO A 547 0.88 -11.96 -7.64
N ASP A 548 0.37 -11.00 -8.42
CA ASP A 548 1.22 -9.97 -9.03
C ASP A 548 1.58 -8.90 -7.99
N TRP A 549 2.65 -9.14 -7.22
CA TRP A 549 3.12 -8.19 -6.20
C TRP A 549 3.53 -6.82 -6.78
N SER A 550 3.75 -6.70 -8.09
CA SER A 550 3.99 -5.40 -8.75
C SER A 550 2.74 -4.54 -8.84
N HIS A 551 1.58 -5.16 -9.07
CA HIS A 551 0.28 -4.52 -9.12
C HIS A 551 -0.23 -4.18 -7.71
N ASN A 552 -0.77 -2.96 -7.54
CA ASN A 552 -1.50 -2.56 -6.33
C ASN A 552 -3.01 -2.65 -6.60
N PRO A 553 -3.71 -3.69 -6.11
CA PRO A 553 -5.11 -3.91 -6.45
C PRO A 553 -6.03 -2.88 -5.80
N ALA A 554 -7.13 -2.55 -6.49
CA ALA A 554 -8.18 -1.67 -5.98
C ALA A 554 -9.14 -2.38 -4.99
N THR A 555 -8.88 -3.66 -4.70
CA THR A 555 -9.66 -4.55 -3.84
C THR A 555 -8.71 -5.40 -2.99
N THR A 556 -9.13 -5.74 -1.78
CA THR A 556 -8.39 -6.60 -0.84
C THR A 556 -9.09 -7.95 -0.68
N SER A 557 -8.32 -9.00 -0.42
CA SER A 557 -8.83 -10.33 -0.08
C SER A 557 -9.67 -10.28 1.20
N LEU A 558 -10.73 -11.07 1.26
CA LEU A 558 -11.60 -11.18 2.43
C LEU A 558 -10.80 -11.56 3.69
N SER A 559 -9.84 -12.47 3.59
CA SER A 559 -8.97 -12.92 4.69
C SER A 559 -7.90 -11.90 5.13
N SER A 560 -7.64 -10.84 4.35
CA SER A 560 -6.79 -9.72 4.81
C SER A 560 -7.57 -8.69 5.65
N SER A 561 -8.89 -8.67 5.54
CA SER A 561 -9.75 -7.61 6.08
C SER A 561 -10.71 -8.08 7.18
N TYR A 562 -11.00 -9.39 7.24
CA TYR A 562 -12.01 -9.98 8.13
C TYR A 562 -11.54 -11.32 8.70
N VAL A 563 -11.88 -11.59 9.96
CA VAL A 563 -11.48 -12.84 10.64
C VAL A 563 -12.44 -13.97 10.25
N PHE A 564 -11.99 -14.83 9.34
CA PHE A 564 -12.72 -16.01 8.88
C PHE A 564 -11.92 -17.31 9.10
N SER A 565 -12.61 -18.44 9.12
CA SER A 565 -12.02 -19.77 9.30
C SER A 565 -12.92 -20.80 8.60
N ALA A 566 -13.14 -20.63 7.30
CA ALA A 566 -14.02 -21.50 6.52
C ALA A 566 -13.54 -22.96 6.50
N SER A 567 -12.22 -23.17 6.42
CA SER A 567 -11.57 -24.48 6.51
C SER A 567 -11.23 -24.92 7.95
N GLY A 568 -11.73 -24.21 8.97
CA GLY A 568 -11.56 -24.56 10.38
C GLY A 568 -10.09 -24.62 10.80
N SER A 569 -9.68 -25.78 11.33
CA SER A 569 -8.30 -26.09 11.71
C SER A 569 -7.60 -27.06 10.74
N THR A 570 -8.05 -27.14 9.49
CA THR A 570 -7.33 -27.93 8.47
C THR A 570 -6.06 -27.21 8.04
N VAL A 571 -5.06 -27.98 7.61
CA VAL A 571 -3.82 -27.49 7.00
C VAL A 571 -3.85 -27.74 5.50
N ALA A 572 -3.14 -26.93 4.73
CA ALA A 572 -3.05 -27.10 3.28
C ALA A 572 -2.51 -28.50 2.91
N ASP A 573 -3.18 -29.17 1.96
CA ASP A 573 -2.61 -30.24 1.14
C ASP A 573 -2.48 -29.74 -0.30
N TRP A 574 -1.25 -29.75 -0.82
CA TRP A 574 -0.92 -29.20 -2.13
C TRP A 574 0.29 -29.90 -2.76
N LYS A 575 0.35 -29.89 -4.10
CA LYS A 575 1.57 -30.24 -4.84
C LYS A 575 1.64 -29.51 -6.19
N PHE A 576 2.86 -29.22 -6.66
CA PHE A 576 3.05 -28.83 -8.06
C PHE A 576 3.01 -30.07 -8.96
N THR A 577 2.13 -30.11 -9.95
CA THR A 577 2.04 -31.24 -10.90
C THR A 577 3.31 -31.36 -11.75
N ASN A 578 3.95 -30.21 -12.03
CA ASN A 578 5.22 -30.11 -12.75
C ASN A 578 6.23 -29.31 -11.91
N HIS A 579 7.12 -30.02 -11.22
CA HIS A 579 8.14 -29.42 -10.35
C HIS A 579 9.13 -28.47 -11.06
N ARG A 580 9.29 -28.55 -12.38
CA ARG A 580 10.19 -27.67 -13.15
C ARG A 580 9.52 -26.36 -13.55
N LEU A 581 8.29 -26.43 -14.06
CA LEU A 581 7.59 -25.24 -14.57
C LEU A 581 6.78 -24.51 -13.49
N ARG A 582 6.35 -25.20 -12.42
CA ARG A 582 5.56 -24.65 -11.30
C ARG A 582 4.32 -23.84 -11.72
N ASN A 583 3.80 -24.06 -12.93
CA ASN A 583 2.59 -23.40 -13.45
C ASN A 583 1.30 -23.94 -12.84
N GLU A 584 1.33 -25.19 -12.40
CA GLU A 584 0.15 -25.97 -12.02
C GLU A 584 0.25 -26.38 -10.55
N LEU A 585 -0.67 -25.86 -9.74
CA LEU A 585 -0.78 -26.13 -8.31
C LEU A 585 -2.02 -27.00 -8.08
N GLU A 586 -1.82 -28.28 -7.77
CA GLU A 586 -2.88 -29.12 -7.23
C GLU A 586 -3.12 -28.75 -5.76
N ILE A 587 -4.38 -28.51 -5.39
CA ILE A 587 -4.84 -28.36 -4.00
C ILE A 587 -5.95 -29.37 -3.69
N SER A 588 -6.08 -29.76 -2.43
CA SER A 588 -7.25 -30.50 -1.93
C SER A 588 -8.25 -29.54 -1.27
N ALA A 589 -9.52 -29.70 -1.63
CA ALA A 589 -10.60 -28.82 -1.18
C ALA A 589 -11.94 -29.57 -1.09
N VAL A 590 -12.84 -29.07 -0.24
CA VAL A 590 -14.21 -29.58 -0.14
C VAL A 590 -15.10 -28.83 -1.13
N TYR A 591 -15.82 -29.54 -1.99
CA TYR A 591 -16.84 -28.93 -2.86
C TYR A 591 -18.04 -28.45 -2.03
N LEU A 592 -18.44 -27.19 -2.17
CA LEU A 592 -19.54 -26.60 -1.41
C LEU A 592 -20.80 -26.42 -2.27
N ASP A 593 -20.67 -25.79 -3.45
CA ASP A 593 -21.80 -25.46 -4.34
C ASP A 593 -21.31 -24.95 -5.71
N SER A 594 -22.22 -24.52 -6.58
CA SER A 594 -21.92 -23.69 -7.76
C SER A 594 -22.84 -22.47 -7.85
N VAL A 595 -22.35 -21.40 -8.49
CA VAL A 595 -23.10 -20.15 -8.70
C VAL A 595 -24.25 -20.39 -9.67
N LYS A 596 -25.49 -20.11 -9.25
CA LYS A 596 -26.70 -20.25 -10.09
C LYS A 596 -27.13 -18.93 -10.70
N SER A 597 -27.11 -17.86 -9.92
CA SER A 597 -27.42 -16.51 -10.35
C SER A 597 -26.60 -15.51 -9.56
N TYR A 598 -26.12 -14.48 -10.24
CA TYR A 598 -25.30 -13.41 -9.66
C TYR A 598 -25.84 -12.04 -10.08
N GLY A 599 -25.47 -11.01 -9.33
CA GLY A 599 -25.92 -9.64 -9.55
C GLY A 599 -24.98 -8.79 -10.40
N VAL A 600 -25.37 -7.54 -10.63
CA VAL A 600 -24.44 -6.50 -11.10
C VAL A 600 -23.30 -6.34 -10.09
N SER A 601 -22.06 -6.28 -10.58
CA SER A 601 -20.87 -6.11 -9.75
C SER A 601 -20.66 -4.63 -9.41
N VAL A 602 -20.35 -4.31 -8.15
CA VAL A 602 -20.08 -2.92 -7.74
C VAL A 602 -18.66 -2.54 -8.13
N GLY A 603 -18.49 -1.46 -8.90
CA GLY A 603 -17.18 -0.94 -9.32
C GLY A 603 -16.29 -0.50 -8.14
N THR A 604 -14.99 -0.32 -8.38
CA THR A 604 -14.05 0.22 -7.37
C THR A 604 -13.95 1.75 -7.37
N GLN A 605 -14.59 2.41 -8.34
CA GLN A 605 -14.82 3.86 -8.37
C GLN A 605 -16.32 4.17 -8.11
N CYS A 606 -16.98 3.35 -7.29
CA CYS A 606 -18.42 3.42 -7.03
C CYS A 606 -18.82 4.66 -6.22
N THR A 607 -20.04 5.12 -6.50
CA THR A 607 -20.74 6.20 -5.79
C THR A 607 -21.86 5.63 -4.90
N LEU A 608 -22.55 6.52 -4.17
CA LEU A 608 -23.74 6.14 -3.39
C LEU A 608 -24.85 5.52 -4.26
N ALA A 609 -24.98 5.95 -5.52
CA ALA A 609 -26.00 5.43 -6.44
C ALA A 609 -25.71 3.98 -6.86
N ASP A 610 -24.43 3.61 -7.03
CA ASP A 610 -24.03 2.25 -7.44
C ASP A 610 -24.40 1.21 -6.38
N TYR A 611 -24.17 1.52 -5.09
CA TYR A 611 -24.61 0.65 -3.99
C TYR A 611 -26.14 0.49 -3.98
N MET A 612 -26.89 1.57 -4.23
CA MET A 612 -28.36 1.54 -4.26
C MET A 612 -28.91 0.72 -5.43
N MET A 613 -28.34 0.88 -6.63
CA MET A 613 -28.73 0.10 -7.81
C MET A 613 -28.34 -1.38 -7.68
N ALA A 614 -27.18 -1.67 -7.09
CA ALA A 614 -26.78 -3.03 -6.74
C ALA A 614 -27.76 -3.66 -5.74
N PHE A 615 -28.10 -2.97 -4.64
CA PHE A 615 -29.08 -3.45 -3.67
C PHE A 615 -30.44 -3.78 -4.32
N LEU A 616 -30.96 -2.90 -5.18
CA LEU A 616 -32.21 -3.14 -5.90
C LEU A 616 -32.15 -4.38 -6.80
N HIS A 617 -31.09 -4.52 -7.60
CA HIS A 617 -30.90 -5.67 -8.49
C HIS A 617 -30.71 -6.98 -7.71
N TRP A 618 -29.93 -6.94 -6.63
CA TRP A 618 -29.65 -8.11 -5.79
C TRP A 618 -30.90 -8.53 -5.00
N ARG A 619 -31.71 -7.58 -4.51
CA ARG A 619 -33.03 -7.87 -3.93
C ARG A 619 -34.01 -8.43 -4.96
N ALA A 620 -33.96 -8.01 -6.23
CA ALA A 620 -34.79 -8.62 -7.27
C ALA A 620 -34.44 -10.12 -7.48
N ILE A 621 -33.16 -10.48 -7.41
CA ILE A 621 -32.70 -11.89 -7.47
C ILE A 621 -33.14 -12.68 -6.22
N LEU A 622 -33.04 -12.08 -5.03
CA LEU A 622 -33.56 -12.63 -3.77
C LEU A 622 -35.06 -12.94 -3.87
N VAL A 623 -35.88 -11.92 -4.19
CA VAL A 623 -37.35 -12.03 -4.21
C VAL A 623 -37.83 -13.01 -5.29
N LYS A 624 -37.16 -13.06 -6.45
CA LYS A 624 -37.42 -14.07 -7.49
C LYS A 624 -37.16 -15.52 -7.03
N THR A 625 -36.33 -15.72 -6.00
CA THR A 625 -35.87 -17.06 -5.57
C THR A 625 -36.50 -17.54 -4.26
N PHE A 626 -36.88 -16.61 -3.39
CA PHE A 626 -37.39 -16.88 -2.03
C PHE A 626 -38.73 -16.21 -1.70
N GLY A 627 -39.28 -15.38 -2.58
CA GLY A 627 -40.51 -14.61 -2.33
C GLY A 627 -40.26 -13.26 -1.63
N ARG A 628 -41.35 -12.60 -1.24
CA ARG A 628 -41.37 -11.38 -0.42
C ARG A 628 -41.39 -11.72 1.07
N ILE A 629 -40.99 -10.79 1.94
CA ILE A 629 -40.84 -11.03 3.40
C ILE A 629 -42.11 -11.64 4.01
N ASP A 630 -43.26 -11.08 3.66
CA ASP A 630 -44.55 -11.37 4.29
C ASP A 630 -45.22 -12.66 3.76
N GLN A 631 -44.63 -13.33 2.77
CA GLN A 631 -45.24 -14.53 2.16
C GLN A 631 -45.03 -15.79 3.00
N GLU A 632 -43.84 -15.97 3.58
CA GLU A 632 -43.52 -17.14 4.42
C GLU A 632 -42.43 -16.82 5.46
N LYS A 633 -42.45 -17.53 6.60
CA LYS A 633 -41.38 -17.49 7.62
C LYS A 633 -40.01 -17.98 7.10
N THR A 634 -40.00 -18.72 6.00
CA THR A 634 -38.81 -19.10 5.22
C THR A 634 -38.21 -17.90 4.48
N SER A 635 -39.07 -17.02 3.95
CA SER A 635 -38.70 -15.82 3.19
C SER A 635 -38.07 -14.74 4.07
N ARG A 636 -38.67 -14.41 5.23
CA ARG A 636 -38.04 -13.47 6.19
C ARG A 636 -36.61 -13.91 6.57
N LYS A 637 -36.39 -15.20 6.81
CA LYS A 637 -35.04 -15.78 7.05
C LYS A 637 -34.07 -15.68 5.86
N ALA A 638 -34.59 -15.62 4.64
CA ALA A 638 -33.80 -15.36 3.44
C ALA A 638 -33.42 -13.87 3.34
N HIS A 639 -34.33 -12.95 3.66
CA HIS A 639 -34.05 -11.52 3.71
C HIS A 639 -33.06 -11.16 4.85
N GLU A 640 -33.17 -11.80 6.02
CA GLU A 640 -32.14 -11.74 7.09
C GLU A 640 -30.76 -12.20 6.59
N ALA A 641 -30.71 -13.30 5.82
CA ALA A 641 -29.47 -13.83 5.24
C ALA A 641 -28.89 -12.89 4.17
N PHE A 642 -29.74 -12.21 3.40
CA PHE A 642 -29.33 -11.16 2.48
C PHE A 642 -28.67 -9.99 3.24
N CYS A 643 -29.29 -9.46 4.28
CA CYS A 643 -28.71 -8.38 5.12
C CYS A 643 -27.40 -8.78 5.80
N ARG A 644 -27.22 -10.04 6.23
CA ARG A 644 -25.91 -10.54 6.70
C ARG A 644 -24.89 -10.63 5.56
N THR A 645 -25.31 -11.03 4.36
CA THR A 645 -24.44 -11.19 3.19
C THR A 645 -23.93 -9.83 2.67
N LEU A 646 -24.74 -8.77 2.73
CA LEU A 646 -24.32 -7.40 2.39
C LEU A 646 -23.19 -6.86 3.30
N ASN A 647 -23.15 -7.27 4.57
CA ASN A 647 -22.13 -6.90 5.56
C ASN A 647 -21.18 -8.09 5.89
N LEU A 648 -21.16 -9.16 5.08
CA LEU A 648 -20.26 -10.32 5.23
C LEU A 648 -20.24 -10.98 6.65
N ASP A 649 -21.37 -10.96 7.38
CA ASP A 649 -21.50 -11.32 8.82
C ASP A 649 -20.50 -10.61 9.76
N GLN A 650 -20.01 -9.42 9.36
CA GLN A 650 -19.22 -8.56 10.25
C GLN A 650 -20.17 -7.86 11.22
N LYS A 651 -20.09 -8.21 12.51
CA LYS A 651 -21.00 -7.71 13.55
C LYS A 651 -20.65 -6.28 14.00
N THR A 652 -20.79 -5.32 13.09
CA THR A 652 -20.86 -3.89 13.43
C THR A 652 -22.25 -3.54 13.92
N LEU A 653 -22.50 -3.79 15.21
CA LEU A 653 -23.38 -3.06 16.14
C LEU A 653 -23.55 -3.90 17.42
N GLU A 654 -23.04 -3.41 18.54
CA GLU A 654 -23.33 -3.98 19.86
C GLU A 654 -24.80 -3.66 20.20
N GLY A 655 -25.62 -4.70 20.43
CA GLY A 655 -26.98 -4.57 20.99
C GLY A 655 -28.17 -4.65 20.02
N ARG A 656 -28.05 -4.34 18.72
CA ARG A 656 -29.22 -4.20 17.81
C ARG A 656 -29.93 -5.49 17.31
N GLY A 657 -29.53 -6.66 17.81
CA GLY A 657 -30.31 -7.91 17.70
C GLY A 657 -31.01 -8.17 16.36
N ASP A 658 -32.34 -8.31 16.41
CA ASP A 658 -33.20 -8.63 15.26
C ASP A 658 -33.51 -7.42 14.34
N GLU A 659 -33.24 -6.19 14.79
CA GLU A 659 -33.50 -4.93 14.06
C GLU A 659 -32.53 -4.71 12.89
N TRP A 660 -31.48 -5.53 12.76
CA TRP A 660 -30.47 -5.38 11.70
C TRP A 660 -31.05 -5.42 10.29
N MET A 661 -32.01 -6.32 10.04
CA MET A 661 -32.69 -6.40 8.73
C MET A 661 -33.46 -5.11 8.44
N GLU A 662 -34.16 -4.59 9.45
CA GLU A 662 -35.05 -3.45 9.31
C GLU A 662 -34.23 -2.15 9.18
N SER A 663 -33.14 -2.02 9.92
CA SER A 663 -32.11 -0.96 9.75
C SER A 663 -31.51 -0.97 8.34
N CYS A 664 -31.12 -2.15 7.83
CA CYS A 664 -30.58 -2.30 6.48
C CYS A 664 -31.59 -1.86 5.41
N TYR A 665 -32.83 -2.37 5.47
CA TYR A 665 -33.87 -2.02 4.51
C TYR A 665 -34.29 -0.55 4.63
N HIS A 666 -34.34 0.00 5.85
CA HIS A 666 -34.64 1.42 6.10
C HIS A 666 -33.62 2.34 5.43
N VAL A 667 -32.32 2.10 5.63
CA VAL A 667 -31.25 2.94 5.08
C VAL A 667 -31.25 2.90 3.55
N PHE A 668 -31.34 1.72 2.92
CA PHE A 668 -31.41 1.63 1.46
C PHE A 668 -32.69 2.23 0.89
N SER A 669 -33.87 1.90 1.41
CA SER A 669 -35.15 2.42 0.89
C SER A 669 -35.27 3.94 1.05
N SER A 670 -34.84 4.49 2.19
CA SER A 670 -34.83 5.93 2.43
C SER A 670 -33.88 6.66 1.48
N LEU A 671 -32.65 6.16 1.28
CA LEU A 671 -31.70 6.77 0.35
C LEU A 671 -32.14 6.65 -1.11
N ILE A 672 -32.82 5.57 -1.50
CA ILE A 672 -33.47 5.46 -2.82
C ILE A 672 -34.54 6.55 -2.97
N LYS A 673 -35.42 6.75 -1.98
CA LYS A 673 -36.45 7.79 -2.05
C LYS A 673 -35.87 9.22 -2.03
N ASP A 674 -34.83 9.48 -1.24
CA ASP A 674 -34.17 10.79 -1.10
C ASP A 674 -33.28 11.18 -2.30
N ARG A 675 -32.86 10.23 -3.15
CA ARG A 675 -31.95 10.49 -4.29
C ARG A 675 -32.54 10.14 -5.66
N LEU A 676 -33.48 9.20 -5.73
CA LEU A 676 -34.15 8.75 -6.94
C LEU A 676 -35.68 8.85 -6.77
N PRO A 677 -36.24 10.05 -6.47
CA PRO A 677 -37.66 10.20 -6.08
C PRO A 677 -38.68 9.79 -7.16
N TYR A 678 -38.24 9.69 -8.42
CA TYR A 678 -39.06 9.23 -9.55
C TYR A 678 -38.96 7.71 -9.80
N LEU A 679 -38.08 6.99 -9.08
CA LEU A 679 -37.96 5.54 -9.19
C LEU A 679 -39.00 4.87 -8.31
N ALA A 680 -39.98 4.21 -8.94
CA ALA A 680 -41.01 3.47 -8.22
C ALA A 680 -40.40 2.27 -7.47
N ILE A 681 -40.40 2.34 -6.13
CA ILE A 681 -40.13 1.19 -5.25
C ILE A 681 -41.43 0.46 -4.93
N ASP A 682 -41.36 -0.86 -4.73
CA ASP A 682 -42.53 -1.65 -4.36
C ASP A 682 -42.97 -1.42 -2.90
N SER A 683 -44.17 -1.92 -2.57
CA SER A 683 -44.82 -1.72 -1.26
C SER A 683 -44.03 -2.25 -0.07
N GLU A 684 -43.21 -3.30 -0.25
CA GLU A 684 -42.35 -3.84 0.82
C GLU A 684 -41.19 -2.87 1.08
N LEU A 685 -40.54 -2.33 0.04
CA LEU A 685 -39.51 -1.29 0.25
C LEU A 685 -40.11 0.02 0.77
N GLN A 686 -41.35 0.36 0.40
CA GLN A 686 -41.97 1.60 0.85
C GLN A 686 -42.39 1.57 2.34
N SER A 687 -42.62 0.40 2.96
CA SER A 687 -42.88 0.35 4.41
C SER A 687 -41.62 0.70 5.24
N PHE A 688 -40.44 0.23 4.81
CA PHE A 688 -39.18 0.48 5.54
C PHE A 688 -38.72 1.94 5.54
N VAL A 689 -39.16 2.77 4.58
CA VAL A 689 -38.81 4.21 4.55
C VAL A 689 -39.23 4.94 5.84
N THR A 690 -40.31 4.48 6.48
CA THR A 690 -40.84 5.05 7.73
C THR A 690 -40.65 4.12 8.94
N ALA A 691 -39.81 3.09 8.83
CA ALA A 691 -39.45 2.26 9.98
C ALA A 691 -38.61 3.08 10.97
N ASP A 692 -39.05 3.13 12.23
CA ASP A 692 -38.19 3.63 13.30
C ASP A 692 -37.09 2.60 13.57
N THR A 693 -35.86 3.04 13.36
CA THR A 693 -34.65 2.22 13.50
C THR A 693 -33.55 3.01 14.21
N GLY A 694 -33.84 4.21 14.75
CA GLY A 694 -32.82 5.08 15.33
C GLY A 694 -31.58 5.29 14.43
N VAL A 695 -31.79 5.52 13.12
CA VAL A 695 -30.73 5.94 12.18
C VAL A 695 -31.18 7.24 11.52
N GLU A 696 -30.57 8.35 11.93
CA GLU A 696 -31.05 9.67 11.56
C GLU A 696 -30.80 10.01 10.09
N ARG A 697 -31.61 10.91 9.53
CA ARG A 697 -31.63 11.17 8.07
C ARG A 697 -30.25 11.49 7.50
N ASP A 698 -29.49 12.32 8.21
CA ASP A 698 -28.16 12.77 7.77
C ASP A 698 -27.07 11.71 8.00
N GLU A 699 -27.28 10.79 8.96
CA GLU A 699 -26.38 9.66 9.25
C GLU A 699 -26.45 8.56 8.19
N ARG A 700 -27.61 8.35 7.55
CA ARG A 700 -27.88 7.23 6.60
C ARG A 700 -26.79 7.04 5.54
N ARG A 701 -26.18 8.11 5.04
CA ARG A 701 -25.07 8.04 4.07
C ARG A 701 -23.83 7.38 4.70
N GLN A 702 -23.47 7.82 5.91
CA GLN A 702 -22.29 7.34 6.63
C GLN A 702 -22.52 5.90 7.09
N PHE A 703 -23.70 5.62 7.66
CA PHE A 703 -24.14 4.26 8.00
C PHE A 703 -23.97 3.29 6.82
N LEU A 704 -24.47 3.65 5.63
CA LEU A 704 -24.32 2.80 4.44
C LEU A 704 -22.85 2.58 4.08
N GLN A 705 -22.03 3.62 4.10
CA GLN A 705 -20.62 3.52 3.72
C GLN A 705 -19.80 2.64 4.69
N ASP A 706 -20.10 2.72 6.00
CA ASP A 706 -19.39 1.99 7.05
C ASP A 706 -19.82 0.53 7.19
N HIS A 707 -21.09 0.22 6.91
CA HIS A 707 -21.67 -1.12 7.11
C HIS A 707 -21.88 -1.92 5.82
N PHE A 708 -21.91 -1.28 4.65
CA PHE A 708 -22.15 -1.95 3.37
C PHE A 708 -21.14 -1.54 2.30
N GLY A 709 -20.80 -0.25 2.17
CA GLY A 709 -20.00 0.24 1.03
C GLY A 709 -18.66 -0.50 0.85
N LYS A 710 -17.85 -0.59 1.91
CA LYS A 710 -16.57 -1.33 1.91
C LYS A 710 -16.69 -2.86 1.75
N HIS A 711 -17.89 -3.40 1.98
CA HIS A 711 -18.20 -4.83 1.85
C HIS A 711 -18.65 -5.17 0.42
N MET A 712 -19.45 -4.30 -0.19
CA MET A 712 -19.97 -4.42 -1.55
C MET A 712 -18.93 -4.08 -2.63
N MET A 713 -18.04 -3.11 -2.38
CA MET A 713 -17.09 -2.60 -3.37
C MET A 713 -16.23 -3.73 -3.99
N GLY A 714 -16.25 -3.81 -5.32
CA GLY A 714 -15.54 -4.81 -6.11
C GLY A 714 -16.11 -6.23 -6.08
N ARG A 715 -17.30 -6.41 -5.49
CA ARG A 715 -17.96 -7.71 -5.32
C ARG A 715 -19.32 -7.76 -6.03
N SER A 716 -19.83 -8.98 -6.18
CA SER A 716 -21.21 -9.25 -6.59
C SER A 716 -21.88 -10.22 -5.63
N PHE A 717 -23.19 -10.01 -5.41
CA PHE A 717 -24.06 -10.95 -4.72
C PHE A 717 -24.39 -12.14 -5.61
N CYS A 718 -24.47 -13.34 -5.03
CA CYS A 718 -24.99 -14.51 -5.73
C CYS A 718 -25.93 -15.38 -4.89
N ILE A 719 -26.75 -16.16 -5.58
CA ILE A 719 -27.43 -17.33 -5.06
C ILE A 719 -26.84 -18.57 -5.75
N THR A 720 -26.56 -19.60 -4.96
CA THR A 720 -25.99 -20.88 -5.43
C THR A 720 -27.07 -21.89 -5.84
N ASN A 721 -26.68 -22.99 -6.48
CA ASN A 721 -27.62 -24.06 -6.82
C ASN A 721 -28.26 -24.70 -5.58
N GLY A 722 -27.50 -24.87 -4.50
CA GLY A 722 -27.99 -25.26 -3.17
C GLY A 722 -28.77 -24.18 -2.39
N LYS A 723 -29.25 -23.11 -3.05
CA LYS A 723 -29.96 -21.97 -2.45
C LYS A 723 -29.21 -21.28 -1.29
N ARG A 724 -27.88 -21.28 -1.32
CA ARG A 724 -27.05 -20.49 -0.39
C ARG A 724 -26.87 -19.08 -0.93
N MET A 725 -26.63 -18.11 -0.06
CA MET A 725 -26.31 -16.72 -0.44
C MET A 725 -24.82 -16.45 -0.28
N GLY A 726 -24.26 -15.66 -1.20
CA GLY A 726 -22.86 -15.28 -1.16
C GLY A 726 -22.53 -13.89 -1.68
N MET A 727 -21.32 -13.45 -1.39
CA MET A 727 -20.74 -12.18 -1.82
C MET A 727 -19.26 -12.40 -2.12
N GLY A 728 -18.87 -12.30 -3.39
CA GLY A 728 -17.51 -12.63 -3.85
C GLY A 728 -17.05 -11.77 -5.01
N SER A 729 -15.90 -12.09 -5.60
CA SER A 729 -15.31 -11.37 -6.73
C SER A 729 -16.34 -10.96 -7.80
N GLY A 730 -16.33 -9.67 -8.18
CA GLY A 730 -17.19 -9.14 -9.23
C GLY A 730 -16.94 -9.72 -10.63
N SER A 731 -15.94 -10.60 -10.80
CA SER A 731 -15.65 -11.36 -12.02
C SER A 731 -16.25 -12.78 -12.04
N MET A 732 -17.06 -13.14 -11.03
CA MET A 732 -17.83 -14.41 -11.02
C MET A 732 -18.83 -14.49 -12.18
N LEU A 733 -19.16 -15.71 -12.60
CA LEU A 733 -20.19 -16.05 -13.57
C LEU A 733 -21.08 -17.18 -13.03
N ALA A 734 -22.15 -17.50 -13.75
CA ALA A 734 -22.90 -18.73 -13.52
C ALA A 734 -22.02 -19.97 -13.78
N ASP A 735 -22.34 -21.08 -13.12
CA ASP A 735 -21.64 -22.37 -13.17
C ASP A 735 -20.17 -22.39 -12.69
N ASP A 736 -19.63 -21.24 -12.24
CA ASP A 736 -18.43 -21.20 -11.40
C ASP A 736 -18.65 -22.05 -10.14
N ILE A 737 -17.67 -22.88 -9.78
CA ILE A 737 -17.76 -23.73 -8.59
C ILE A 737 -17.20 -23.01 -7.36
N ILE A 738 -17.80 -23.29 -6.20
CA ILE A 738 -17.38 -22.76 -4.90
C ILE A 738 -16.83 -23.93 -4.09
N VAL A 739 -15.57 -23.81 -3.67
CA VAL A 739 -14.87 -24.82 -2.88
C VAL A 739 -14.29 -24.19 -1.62
N VAL A 740 -14.03 -25.00 -0.59
CA VAL A 740 -13.28 -24.59 0.60
C VAL A 740 -11.95 -25.34 0.62
N PRO A 741 -10.84 -24.69 0.22
CA PRO A 741 -9.50 -25.28 0.28
C PRO A 741 -9.09 -25.57 1.72
N PHE A 742 -8.42 -26.69 1.95
CA PHE A 742 -7.83 -26.94 3.26
C PHE A 742 -6.75 -25.89 3.59
N GLY A 743 -6.72 -25.41 4.82
CA GLY A 743 -5.81 -24.32 5.22
C GLY A 743 -6.13 -22.94 4.62
N CYS A 744 -7.32 -22.70 4.08
CA CYS A 744 -7.74 -21.35 3.68
C CYS A 744 -8.83 -20.78 4.59
N GLN A 745 -8.74 -19.51 4.96
CA GLN A 745 -9.71 -18.83 5.82
C GLN A 745 -11.06 -18.60 5.13
N THR A 746 -11.10 -18.61 3.78
CA THR A 746 -12.29 -18.29 2.98
C THR A 746 -12.58 -19.38 1.94
N PRO A 747 -13.85 -19.56 1.54
CA PRO A 747 -14.19 -20.26 0.30
C PRO A 747 -13.66 -19.50 -0.91
N VAL A 748 -13.33 -20.23 -1.98
CA VAL A 748 -12.86 -19.67 -3.25
C VAL A 748 -13.74 -20.08 -4.42
N ILE A 749 -13.80 -19.20 -5.43
CA ILE A 749 -14.49 -19.38 -6.70
C ILE A 749 -13.49 -19.90 -7.73
N LEU A 750 -13.76 -21.08 -8.30
CA LEU A 750 -12.96 -21.67 -9.37
C LEU A 750 -13.78 -21.81 -10.66
N ARG A 751 -13.18 -21.44 -11.79
CA ARG A 751 -13.75 -21.63 -13.14
C ARG A 751 -13.00 -22.71 -13.88
N LYS A 752 -13.71 -23.64 -14.54
CA LYS A 752 -13.07 -24.64 -15.42
C LYS A 752 -12.47 -23.95 -16.64
N GLU A 753 -11.27 -24.35 -17.03
CA GLU A 753 -10.66 -23.89 -18.28
C GLU A 753 -11.29 -24.59 -19.49
N THR A 754 -11.76 -23.83 -20.47
CA THR A 754 -12.36 -24.35 -21.72
C THR A 754 -11.42 -25.28 -22.48
N SER A 755 -10.11 -25.11 -22.28
CA SER A 755 -9.06 -25.94 -22.88
C SER A 755 -8.79 -27.27 -22.15
N SER A 756 -9.26 -27.45 -20.91
CA SER A 756 -8.98 -28.68 -20.13
C SER A 756 -9.97 -28.87 -18.96
N PRO A 757 -10.80 -29.93 -18.95
CA PRO A 757 -11.86 -30.12 -17.94
C PRO A 757 -11.34 -30.45 -16.54
N THR A 758 -10.04 -30.72 -16.39
CA THR A 758 -9.36 -31.01 -15.12
C THR A 758 -8.62 -29.80 -14.53
N LYS A 759 -8.53 -28.68 -15.27
CA LYS A 759 -7.78 -27.48 -14.86
C LYS A 759 -8.72 -26.32 -14.57
N TYR A 760 -8.33 -25.51 -13.60
CA TYR A 760 -9.17 -24.48 -13.01
C TYR A 760 -8.43 -23.15 -12.89
N ARG A 761 -9.14 -22.06 -13.16
CA ARG A 761 -8.71 -20.69 -12.89
C ARG A 761 -9.30 -20.23 -11.57
N LEU A 762 -8.48 -19.63 -10.71
CA LEU A 762 -8.95 -18.91 -9.52
C LEU A 762 -9.61 -17.60 -9.96
N VAL A 763 -10.88 -17.40 -9.59
CA VAL A 763 -11.69 -16.21 -9.98
C VAL A 763 -11.82 -15.21 -8.82
N GLY A 764 -11.78 -15.71 -7.59
CA GLY A 764 -12.05 -14.90 -6.41
C GLY A 764 -12.16 -15.71 -5.13
N ASP A 765 -12.30 -14.99 -4.03
CA ASP A 765 -12.83 -15.47 -2.77
C ASP A 765 -14.31 -15.11 -2.67
N ILE A 766 -15.03 -15.78 -1.76
CA ILE A 766 -16.46 -15.59 -1.61
C ILE A 766 -16.92 -15.83 -0.17
N TYR A 767 -17.57 -14.84 0.42
CA TYR A 767 -18.36 -15.03 1.62
C TYR A 767 -19.58 -15.90 1.29
N ILE A 768 -19.91 -16.88 2.13
CA ILE A 768 -21.13 -17.69 2.04
C ILE A 768 -21.82 -17.73 3.42
N ASP A 769 -23.12 -17.40 3.47
CA ASP A 769 -23.89 -17.35 4.72
C ASP A 769 -23.81 -18.68 5.50
N LYS A 770 -23.31 -18.61 6.73
CA LYS A 770 -23.09 -19.74 7.66
C LYS A 770 -21.98 -20.75 7.29
N TYR A 771 -21.08 -20.46 6.34
CA TYR A 771 -19.95 -21.35 6.02
C TYR A 771 -18.56 -20.76 6.30
N MET A 772 -18.46 -19.51 6.78
CA MET A 772 -17.19 -18.83 7.08
C MET A 772 -16.50 -19.25 8.39
N ARG A 773 -17.05 -20.22 9.12
CA ARG A 773 -16.57 -20.72 10.42
C ARG A 773 -16.77 -22.24 10.50
N GLY A 774 -15.80 -23.02 10.01
CA GLY A 774 -15.68 -24.47 10.16
C GLY A 774 -16.69 -25.37 9.42
N ARG A 775 -17.93 -24.91 9.18
CA ARG A 775 -19.07 -25.75 8.80
C ARG A 775 -18.86 -26.69 7.61
N ALA A 776 -18.11 -26.28 6.58
CA ALA A 776 -17.81 -27.14 5.44
C ALA A 776 -16.97 -28.37 5.86
N MET A 777 -16.10 -28.21 6.85
CA MET A 777 -15.24 -29.26 7.41
C MET A 777 -15.98 -30.13 8.43
N ASP A 778 -16.97 -29.59 9.14
CA ASP A 778 -17.90 -30.39 9.95
C ASP A 778 -18.67 -31.36 9.04
N MET A 779 -19.32 -30.83 8.01
CA MET A 779 -20.06 -31.63 7.03
C MET A 779 -19.17 -32.57 6.21
N HIS A 780 -17.87 -32.30 6.09
CA HIS A 780 -16.91 -33.22 5.49
C HIS A 780 -16.55 -34.38 6.43
N ARG A 781 -16.32 -34.13 7.73
CA ARG A 781 -16.12 -35.17 8.75
C ARG A 781 -17.34 -36.08 8.89
N ASP A 782 -18.54 -35.52 8.74
CA ASP A 782 -19.81 -36.26 8.69
C ASP A 782 -20.03 -37.02 7.37
N ASN A 783 -19.06 -37.02 6.44
CA ASN A 783 -19.12 -37.61 5.09
C ASN A 783 -20.22 -37.05 4.16
N ILE A 784 -20.82 -35.91 4.51
CA ILE A 784 -21.86 -35.23 3.72
C ILE A 784 -21.24 -34.49 2.53
N LEU A 785 -20.08 -33.84 2.73
CA LEU A 785 -19.33 -33.16 1.67
C LEU A 785 -18.04 -33.92 1.34
N LYS A 786 -17.73 -34.03 0.04
CA LYS A 786 -16.57 -34.77 -0.46
C LYS A 786 -15.39 -33.83 -0.71
N GLU A 787 -14.22 -34.27 -0.25
CA GLU A 787 -12.93 -33.75 -0.70
C GLU A 787 -12.73 -34.09 -2.18
N GLN A 788 -12.13 -33.17 -2.93
CA GLN A 788 -11.67 -33.34 -4.30
C GLN A 788 -10.35 -32.59 -4.51
N LYS A 789 -9.59 -33.00 -5.53
CA LYS A 789 -8.34 -32.36 -5.93
C LYS A 789 -8.55 -31.47 -7.16
N TYR A 790 -8.06 -30.24 -7.09
CA TYR A 790 -8.24 -29.21 -8.13
C TYR A 790 -6.87 -28.72 -8.59
N VAL A 791 -6.59 -28.76 -9.90
CA VAL A 791 -5.34 -28.23 -10.48
C VAL A 791 -5.56 -26.79 -10.93
N LEU A 792 -4.94 -25.85 -10.23
CA LEU A 792 -4.99 -24.42 -10.53
C LEU A 792 -3.92 -24.03 -11.56
N VAL A 793 -4.27 -23.19 -12.52
CA VAL A 793 -3.40 -22.69 -13.62
C VAL A 793 -3.35 -21.17 -13.73
#